data_AF-A0A829QAD2-F1
#
_entry.id   AF-A0A829QAD2-F1
#
_cell.length_a   1.000
_cell.length_b   1.000
_cell.length_c   1.000
_cell.angle_alpha   90.00
_cell.angle_beta   90.00
_cell.angle_gamma   90.00
#
_symmetry.space_group_name_H-M   'P 1'
#
loop_
_entity.id
_entity.type
_entity.pdbx_description
1 polymer ?
#
loop_
_entity_poly.entity_id
_entity_poly.type
_entity_poly.pdbx_seq_one_letter_code
_entity_poly.pdbx_strand_id
1 'polypeptide(L)'
;MIAALPSPPRGYTSTLPPEWADLDVDPADLVVIVGGGELGPLGSSRTRYEMEVDDELSAAGVLELAWTTGLVKWENDPEAGWYDTETGELVPEAELVERYHDKVVANIGVREFVDDGAIDPDHASPLLVSVFLDKDFTFTVSTEAEAREFVKWDPEHTVIQPLADGSDWQVTRKSGTEVRVPRKTKLSRTVGAQIPTGFDPTVWGITPDMVSSIDRVALWNMVATVDAFLSAGFTPTELMRWVHPSQVANTQGTGMGGMTSMQTMYHGNLLGRNKPNDILQEVLPNVVAAHVVQSYVGSYGAMIHPVAACATAAVSVEEGVDKIRLGKAQLALAGGFDDLTLEAIIGFGDMAATADTEMMRAKGIADKRFSRANDRRRLGFVEAQGGGSVLLARGDLALKMGLPVLAVVAYAQSFGDGVHTSIPAPGLGALAAGRGGKDSDLARALNKLGVTADDIAVISKHDTSTLANDPNETELHERLAASLGRSDGAPLFIISQKNLTGHAKGGAAVFQMLGLCQVLRDGVIPPNRSLDCVDDELSTSQHFVWLRESLPLKEKLPLKAGLVTSLGFGHVSGLVALVHPQAFIASLRPEDRADYETRSRERVLAGQRRLASAMAGGRPMYERPDGRRFDHDHDESEKRQEASMLLDPGARLSEDEVYHR
;
A
#
# COMPACT_ATOMS: atom_id res chain seq x y z
N MET A 1 -32.65 -13.29 -24.29
CA MET A 1 -31.34 -13.06 -23.66
C MET A 1 -31.63 -12.58 -22.25
N ILE A 2 -31.14 -13.28 -21.24
CA ILE A 2 -31.21 -12.78 -19.85
C ILE A 2 -30.07 -11.79 -19.74
N ALA A 3 -30.38 -10.51 -19.50
CA ALA A 3 -29.38 -9.49 -19.24
C ALA A 3 -28.62 -9.89 -17.96
N ALA A 4 -27.29 -9.93 -18.03
CA ALA A 4 -26.47 -10.45 -16.95
C ALA A 4 -26.63 -9.56 -15.71
N LEU A 5 -27.20 -10.10 -14.64
CA LEU A 5 -27.14 -9.47 -13.32
C LEU A 5 -25.67 -9.32 -12.90
N PRO A 6 -25.32 -8.30 -12.11
CA PRO A 6 -24.03 -8.27 -11.43
C PRO A 6 -23.80 -9.60 -10.76
N SER A 7 -22.63 -10.20 -10.99
CA SER A 7 -22.32 -11.49 -10.38
C SER A 7 -22.48 -11.36 -8.87
N PRO A 8 -23.21 -12.28 -8.19
CA PRO A 8 -23.18 -12.30 -6.74
C PRO A 8 -21.72 -12.38 -6.30
N PRO A 9 -21.37 -11.82 -5.11
CA PRO A 9 -20.01 -11.86 -4.59
C PRO A 9 -19.40 -13.24 -4.85
N ARG A 10 -18.28 -13.31 -5.60
CA ARG A 10 -17.66 -14.59 -5.98
C ARG A 10 -17.56 -15.43 -4.70
N GLY A 11 -18.22 -16.60 -4.72
CA GLY A 11 -18.22 -17.49 -3.57
C GLY A 11 -16.78 -17.79 -3.14
N TYR A 12 -16.53 -17.78 -1.82
CA TYR A 12 -15.28 -18.22 -1.22
C TYR A 12 -15.13 -19.74 -1.45
N THR A 13 -14.77 -20.13 -2.66
CA THR A 13 -14.49 -21.51 -3.03
C THR A 13 -12.99 -21.61 -3.24
N SER A 14 -12.29 -21.88 -2.13
CA SER A 14 -10.92 -22.37 -2.17
C SER A 14 -10.84 -23.52 -3.16
N THR A 15 -9.73 -23.61 -3.88
CA THR A 15 -9.39 -24.83 -4.62
C THR A 15 -9.26 -26.02 -3.67
N LEU A 16 -9.11 -27.23 -4.21
CA LEU A 16 -8.68 -28.38 -3.42
C LEU A 16 -7.42 -27.96 -2.62
N PRO A 17 -7.50 -27.87 -1.28
CA PRO A 17 -6.36 -27.45 -0.49
C PRO A 17 -5.23 -28.48 -0.62
N PRO A 18 -3.96 -28.07 -0.54
CA PRO A 18 -2.84 -29.01 -0.47
C PRO A 18 -3.04 -29.98 0.69
N GLU A 19 -2.83 -31.27 0.46
CA GLU A 19 -2.79 -32.23 1.56
C GLU A 19 -1.66 -31.89 2.52
N TRP A 20 -1.97 -31.90 3.82
CA TRP A 20 -1.05 -31.55 4.89
C TRP A 20 -1.14 -32.59 6.00
N ALA A 21 0.01 -33.12 6.43
CA ALA A 21 0.07 -33.95 7.62
C ALA A 21 -0.20 -33.11 8.88
N ASP A 22 -0.70 -33.74 9.94
CA ASP A 22 -0.84 -33.07 11.23
C ASP A 22 0.52 -32.52 11.68
N LEU A 23 0.53 -31.27 12.15
CA LEU A 23 1.72 -30.57 12.59
C LEU A 23 1.77 -30.53 14.11
N ASP A 24 2.91 -30.93 14.68
CA ASP A 24 3.20 -30.77 16.11
C ASP A 24 3.72 -29.35 16.38
N VAL A 25 2.82 -28.37 16.22
CA VAL A 25 3.10 -26.95 16.42
C VAL A 25 1.95 -26.32 17.19
N ASP A 26 2.26 -25.63 18.29
CA ASP A 26 1.26 -24.86 19.02
C ASP A 26 0.81 -23.65 18.16
N PRO A 27 -0.50 -23.45 17.90
CA PRO A 27 -0.99 -22.25 17.24
C PRO A 27 -0.52 -20.94 17.89
N ALA A 28 -0.22 -20.93 19.19
CA ALA A 28 0.33 -19.76 19.89
C ALA A 28 1.74 -19.36 19.41
N ASP A 29 2.50 -20.30 18.83
CA ASP A 29 3.82 -20.03 18.22
C ASP A 29 3.73 -19.49 16.79
N LEU A 30 2.54 -19.57 16.18
CA LEU A 30 2.32 -19.15 14.79
C LEU A 30 1.98 -17.67 14.72
N VAL A 31 2.52 -17.00 13.69
CA VAL A 31 2.06 -15.69 13.24
C VAL A 31 1.35 -15.88 11.91
N VAL A 32 0.11 -15.41 11.83
CA VAL A 32 -0.77 -15.60 10.68
C VAL A 32 -1.25 -14.26 10.15
N ILE A 33 -1.39 -14.15 8.82
CA ILE A 33 -2.11 -13.04 8.20
C ILE A 33 -3.59 -13.36 8.29
N VAL A 34 -4.36 -12.54 9.02
CA VAL A 34 -5.80 -12.74 9.21
C VAL A 34 -6.68 -11.83 8.38
N GLY A 35 -6.10 -10.78 7.80
CA GLY A 35 -6.80 -9.82 6.97
C GLY A 35 -5.82 -8.99 6.16
N GLY A 36 -6.31 -8.46 5.05
CA GLY A 36 -5.50 -7.69 4.13
C GLY A 36 -6.39 -6.76 3.31
N GLY A 37 -5.97 -5.51 3.18
CA GLY A 37 -6.60 -4.51 2.34
C GLY A 37 -5.53 -3.71 1.63
N GLU A 38 -5.79 -3.33 0.39
CA GLU A 38 -4.88 -2.50 -0.39
C GLU A 38 -5.68 -1.43 -1.11
N LEU A 39 -5.03 -0.30 -1.37
CA LEU A 39 -5.51 0.72 -2.28
C LEU A 39 -4.34 1.06 -3.21
N GLY A 40 -4.49 0.72 -4.48
CA GLY A 40 -3.48 0.96 -5.50
C GLY A 40 -4.11 1.37 -6.83
N PRO A 41 -3.33 1.36 -7.92
CA PRO A 41 -3.78 1.87 -9.20
C PRO A 41 -4.96 1.13 -9.83
N LEU A 42 -5.29 -0.07 -9.34
CA LEU A 42 -6.44 -0.85 -9.80
C LEU A 42 -7.56 -0.91 -8.76
N GLY A 43 -7.52 -0.06 -7.75
CA GLY A 43 -8.47 -0.07 -6.63
C GLY A 43 -8.04 -1.00 -5.51
N SER A 44 -8.95 -1.89 -5.11
CA SER A 44 -8.79 -2.83 -4.00
C SER A 44 -8.05 -4.11 -4.39
N SER A 45 -7.74 -4.95 -3.40
CA SER A 45 -7.11 -6.27 -3.64
C SER A 45 -7.97 -7.20 -4.50
N ARG A 46 -9.30 -6.99 -4.52
CA ARG A 46 -10.26 -7.77 -5.30
C ARG A 46 -10.14 -7.44 -6.78
N THR A 47 -10.25 -6.15 -7.11
CA THR A 47 -10.19 -5.61 -8.47
C THR A 47 -8.80 -5.74 -9.08
N ARG A 48 -7.75 -5.50 -8.29
CA ARG A 48 -6.36 -5.77 -8.69
C ARG A 48 -6.16 -7.24 -9.07
N TYR A 49 -6.65 -8.18 -8.26
CA TYR A 49 -6.46 -9.61 -8.53
C TYR A 49 -7.20 -10.10 -9.78
N GLU A 50 -8.41 -9.60 -10.04
CA GLU A 50 -9.14 -9.89 -11.29
C GLU A 50 -8.33 -9.44 -12.51
N MET A 51 -7.82 -8.21 -12.50
CA MET A 51 -6.95 -7.70 -13.57
C MET A 51 -5.62 -8.45 -13.65
N GLU A 52 -5.06 -8.84 -12.51
CA GLU A 52 -3.79 -9.57 -12.45
C GLU A 52 -3.91 -10.98 -13.04
N VAL A 53 -5.02 -11.67 -12.82
CA VAL A 53 -5.22 -13.04 -13.34
C VAL A 53 -5.87 -13.05 -14.71
N ASP A 54 -6.86 -12.22 -14.99
CA ASP A 54 -7.69 -12.35 -16.20
C ASP A 54 -7.51 -11.18 -17.19
N ASP A 55 -6.87 -10.07 -16.81
CA ASP A 55 -6.86 -8.78 -17.57
C ASP A 55 -8.27 -8.21 -17.80
N GLU A 56 -9.26 -8.68 -17.03
CA GLU A 56 -10.67 -8.33 -17.15
C GLU A 56 -11.30 -8.15 -15.76
N LEU A 57 -12.16 -7.14 -15.63
CA LEU A 57 -12.96 -6.92 -14.43
C LEU A 57 -14.26 -7.70 -14.50
N SER A 58 -14.67 -8.29 -13.38
CA SER A 58 -16.03 -8.80 -13.23
C SER A 58 -17.03 -7.66 -13.13
N ALA A 59 -18.33 -7.97 -13.26
CA ALA A 59 -19.38 -6.98 -13.03
C ALA A 59 -19.32 -6.35 -11.63
N ALA A 60 -18.93 -7.12 -10.61
CA ALA A 60 -18.72 -6.62 -9.27
C ALA A 60 -17.50 -5.69 -9.20
N GLY A 61 -16.41 -6.02 -9.90
CA GLY A 61 -15.22 -5.18 -9.98
C GLY A 61 -15.49 -3.84 -10.68
N VAL A 62 -16.23 -3.85 -11.80
CA VAL A 62 -16.67 -2.62 -12.48
C VAL A 62 -17.54 -1.77 -11.56
N LEU A 63 -18.50 -2.38 -10.86
CA LEU A 63 -19.36 -1.66 -9.92
C LEU A 63 -18.57 -1.07 -8.74
N GLU A 64 -17.67 -1.84 -8.13
CA GLU A 64 -16.82 -1.36 -7.02
C GLU A 64 -16.00 -0.14 -7.45
N LEU A 65 -15.36 -0.19 -8.61
CA LEU A 65 -14.57 0.93 -9.13
C LEU A 65 -15.44 2.11 -9.56
N ALA A 66 -16.57 1.87 -10.24
CA ALA A 66 -17.49 2.94 -10.62
C ALA A 66 -18.05 3.67 -9.40
N TRP A 67 -18.38 2.94 -8.34
CA TRP A 67 -18.85 3.51 -7.08
C TRP A 67 -17.74 4.27 -6.34
N THR A 68 -16.57 3.66 -6.15
CA THR A 68 -15.45 4.31 -5.44
C THR A 68 -14.86 5.51 -6.18
N THR A 69 -15.07 5.62 -7.50
CA THR A 69 -14.64 6.77 -8.31
C THR A 69 -15.75 7.78 -8.59
N GLY A 70 -16.91 7.63 -7.93
CA GLY A 70 -18.03 8.57 -8.03
C GLY A 70 -18.74 8.58 -9.38
N LEU A 71 -18.55 7.57 -10.24
CA LEU A 71 -19.31 7.44 -11.49
C LEU A 71 -20.77 7.06 -11.24
N VAL A 72 -20.99 6.22 -10.23
CA VAL A 72 -22.33 5.84 -9.77
C VAL A 72 -22.42 6.00 -8.25
N LYS A 73 -23.64 6.26 -7.77
CA LYS A 73 -23.98 6.29 -6.35
C LYS A 73 -25.25 5.51 -6.11
N TRP A 74 -25.43 5.03 -4.89
CA TRP A 74 -26.71 4.45 -4.49
C TRP A 74 -27.61 5.54 -3.91
N GLU A 75 -28.86 5.60 -4.36
CA GLU A 75 -29.91 6.44 -3.74
C GLU A 75 -31.14 5.59 -3.41
N ASN A 76 -31.87 5.98 -2.36
CA ASN A 76 -33.12 5.32 -1.94
C ASN A 76 -34.38 6.03 -2.45
N ASP A 77 -34.25 7.27 -2.90
CA ASP A 77 -35.34 8.17 -3.33
C ASP A 77 -34.91 8.80 -4.66
N PRO A 78 -35.74 8.83 -5.73
CA PRO A 78 -37.15 8.41 -5.81
C PRO A 78 -37.40 6.89 -5.77
N GLU A 79 -36.41 6.09 -6.16
CA GLU A 79 -36.44 4.62 -6.14
C GLU A 79 -35.08 4.08 -5.70
N ALA A 80 -35.05 2.99 -4.93
CA ALA A 80 -33.80 2.39 -4.47
C ALA A 80 -33.02 1.77 -5.64
N GLY A 81 -31.81 2.27 -5.91
CA GLY A 81 -30.99 1.77 -6.99
C GLY A 81 -29.70 2.54 -7.21
N TRP A 82 -28.98 2.16 -8.26
CA TRP A 82 -27.79 2.85 -8.74
C TRP A 82 -28.18 4.05 -9.60
N TYR A 83 -27.61 5.20 -9.32
CA TYR A 83 -27.79 6.42 -10.09
C TYR A 83 -26.46 6.87 -10.66
N ASP A 84 -26.49 7.33 -11.90
CA ASP A 84 -25.35 8.02 -12.49
C ASP A 84 -25.14 9.35 -11.76
N THR A 85 -23.93 9.59 -11.27
CA THR A 85 -23.66 10.75 -10.40
C THR A 85 -23.78 12.08 -11.14
N GLU A 86 -23.49 12.10 -12.44
CA GLU A 86 -23.47 13.31 -13.26
C GLU A 86 -24.88 13.70 -13.75
N THR A 87 -25.62 12.72 -14.26
CA THR A 87 -26.95 12.93 -14.84
C THR A 87 -28.09 12.83 -13.82
N GLY A 88 -27.86 12.11 -12.71
CA GLY A 88 -28.90 11.79 -11.73
C GLY A 88 -29.94 10.78 -12.23
N GLU A 89 -29.66 10.09 -13.34
CA GLU A 89 -30.56 9.07 -13.89
C GLU A 89 -30.36 7.71 -13.22
N LEU A 90 -31.46 6.97 -13.00
CA LEU A 90 -31.41 5.59 -12.52
C LEU A 90 -30.74 4.71 -13.59
N VAL A 91 -29.76 3.91 -13.15
CA VAL A 91 -29.04 2.93 -13.93
C VAL A 91 -29.54 1.54 -13.57
N PRO A 92 -30.19 0.82 -14.51
CA PRO A 92 -30.50 -0.59 -14.31
C PRO A 92 -29.22 -1.40 -14.08
N GLU A 93 -29.21 -2.27 -13.07
CA GLU A 93 -28.01 -3.05 -12.71
C GLU A 93 -27.41 -3.84 -13.88
N ALA A 94 -28.26 -4.35 -14.77
CA ALA A 94 -27.82 -5.12 -15.93
C ALA A 94 -27.10 -4.29 -17.00
N GLU A 95 -27.21 -2.95 -16.95
CA GLU A 95 -26.56 -2.02 -17.87
C GLU A 95 -25.27 -1.41 -17.28
N LEU A 96 -24.98 -1.63 -16.00
CA LEU A 96 -23.81 -1.05 -15.32
C LEU A 96 -22.49 -1.39 -16.05
N VAL A 97 -22.30 -2.66 -16.40
CA VAL A 97 -21.06 -3.10 -17.07
C VAL A 97 -20.96 -2.47 -18.45
N GLU A 98 -22.03 -2.53 -19.25
CA GLU A 98 -22.05 -1.95 -20.60
C GLU A 98 -21.80 -0.44 -20.60
N ARG A 99 -22.36 0.29 -19.61
CA ARG A 99 -22.23 1.75 -19.52
C ARG A 99 -20.88 2.21 -18.96
N TYR A 100 -20.31 1.52 -17.98
CA TYR A 100 -19.18 2.04 -17.20
C TYR A 100 -17.86 1.27 -17.37
N HIS A 101 -17.85 0.06 -17.92
CA HIS A 101 -16.64 -0.76 -18.05
C HIS A 101 -15.47 0.02 -18.67
N ASP A 102 -15.66 0.59 -19.86
CA ASP A 102 -14.59 1.26 -20.60
C ASP A 102 -14.09 2.52 -19.88
N LYS A 103 -15.00 3.26 -19.22
CA LYS A 103 -14.66 4.44 -18.42
C LYS A 103 -13.83 4.06 -17.19
N VAL A 104 -14.21 2.97 -16.50
CA VAL A 104 -13.45 2.44 -15.37
C VAL A 104 -12.06 1.97 -15.82
N VAL A 105 -11.98 1.15 -16.87
CA VAL A 105 -10.70 0.59 -17.35
C VAL A 105 -9.74 1.69 -17.83
N ALA A 106 -10.25 2.77 -18.43
CA ALA A 106 -9.44 3.92 -18.84
C ALA A 106 -8.82 4.69 -17.65
N ASN A 107 -9.43 4.60 -16.47
CA ASN A 107 -9.09 5.38 -15.29
C ASN A 107 -8.23 4.63 -14.26
N ILE A 108 -7.75 3.41 -14.58
CA ILE A 108 -6.98 2.56 -13.68
C ILE A 108 -5.66 2.10 -14.30
N GLY A 109 -4.77 1.57 -13.46
CA GLY A 109 -3.49 0.98 -13.87
C GLY A 109 -2.46 2.00 -14.34
N VAL A 110 -1.44 1.49 -15.05
CA VAL A 110 -0.38 2.30 -15.66
C VAL A 110 -0.94 3.06 -16.86
N ARG A 111 -0.90 4.40 -16.78
CA ARG A 111 -1.44 5.32 -17.79
C ARG A 111 -0.65 6.64 -17.78
N GLU A 112 -0.91 7.47 -18.78
CA GLU A 112 -0.43 8.86 -18.75
C GLU A 112 -1.01 9.57 -17.53
N PHE A 113 -0.20 10.38 -16.84
CA PHE A 113 -0.61 11.05 -15.62
C PHE A 113 -1.80 11.96 -15.89
N VAL A 114 -2.78 11.90 -15.00
CA VAL A 114 -3.88 12.85 -14.97
C VAL A 114 -3.74 13.78 -13.76
N ASP A 115 -4.50 14.86 -13.77
CA ASP A 115 -4.59 15.74 -12.61
C ASP A 115 -5.14 14.98 -11.40
N ASP A 116 -4.37 14.99 -10.31
CA ASP A 116 -4.77 14.46 -9.01
C ASP A 116 -4.52 15.47 -7.86
N GLY A 117 -4.29 16.74 -8.21
CA GLY A 117 -3.94 17.82 -7.30
C GLY A 117 -2.45 17.95 -6.96
N ALA A 118 -1.64 16.91 -7.16
CA ALA A 118 -0.18 16.96 -6.94
C ALA A 118 0.62 16.98 -8.25
N ILE A 119 0.02 16.53 -9.35
CA ILE A 119 0.59 16.52 -10.70
C ILE A 119 -0.34 17.28 -11.64
N ASP A 120 0.17 18.29 -12.33
CA ASP A 120 -0.61 19.06 -13.30
C ASP A 120 -0.85 18.28 -14.61
N PRO A 121 -1.99 18.50 -15.31
CA PRO A 121 -2.34 17.79 -16.54
C PRO A 121 -1.48 18.17 -17.75
N ASP A 122 -0.67 19.23 -17.66
CA ASP A 122 0.23 19.65 -18.75
C ASP A 122 1.63 19.02 -18.65
N HIS A 123 1.83 18.13 -17.67
CA HIS A 123 3.08 17.40 -17.39
C HIS A 123 4.31 18.31 -17.38
N ALA A 124 4.18 19.46 -16.74
CA ALA A 124 5.26 20.42 -16.60
C ALA A 124 5.54 20.75 -15.13
N SER A 125 6.78 21.13 -14.86
CA SER A 125 7.22 21.62 -13.56
C SER A 125 7.53 23.11 -13.61
N PRO A 126 7.14 23.88 -12.58
CA PRO A 126 7.58 25.27 -12.45
C PRO A 126 9.06 25.32 -12.05
N LEU A 127 9.84 26.08 -12.80
CA LEU A 127 11.24 26.37 -12.51
C LEU A 127 11.44 27.87 -12.43
N LEU A 128 12.06 28.33 -11.34
CA LEU A 128 12.54 29.71 -11.23
C LEU A 128 13.91 29.84 -11.89
N VAL A 129 14.06 30.77 -12.82
CA VAL A 129 15.35 31.10 -13.45
C VAL A 129 15.82 32.48 -13.03
N SER A 130 17.13 32.63 -12.89
CA SER A 130 17.77 33.90 -12.58
C SER A 130 17.81 34.80 -13.81
N VAL A 131 17.34 36.02 -13.67
CA VAL A 131 17.54 37.12 -14.62
C VAL A 131 18.00 38.34 -13.85
N PHE A 132 18.75 39.23 -14.48
CA PHE A 132 19.26 40.44 -13.84
C PHE A 132 18.51 41.66 -14.37
N LEU A 133 18.17 42.60 -13.50
CA LEU A 133 17.43 43.79 -13.89
C LEU A 133 18.27 44.72 -14.80
N ASP A 134 17.79 45.00 -16.01
CA ASP A 134 18.45 45.94 -16.93
C ASP A 134 18.32 47.40 -16.47
N LYS A 135 17.33 47.70 -15.63
CA LYS A 135 17.00 49.04 -15.14
C LYS A 135 16.52 48.95 -13.70
N ASP A 136 16.63 50.05 -12.96
CA ASP A 136 16.02 50.18 -11.65
C ASP A 136 14.52 49.83 -11.73
N PHE A 137 14.07 48.97 -10.82
CA PHE A 137 12.67 48.55 -10.70
C PHE A 137 12.14 48.99 -9.34
N THR A 138 10.99 49.65 -9.37
CA THR A 138 10.43 50.31 -8.19
C THR A 138 9.01 49.82 -7.93
N PHE A 139 8.72 49.48 -6.68
CA PHE A 139 7.40 49.07 -6.21
C PHE A 139 7.10 49.64 -4.82
N THR A 140 5.87 49.53 -4.37
CA THR A 140 5.39 50.11 -3.10
C THR A 140 5.02 49.02 -2.10
N VAL A 141 5.28 49.29 -0.82
CA VAL A 141 4.93 48.44 0.33
C VAL A 141 4.29 49.30 1.42
N SER A 142 3.43 48.71 2.25
CA SER A 142 2.57 49.50 3.15
C SER A 142 3.29 50.06 4.38
N THR A 143 4.48 49.58 4.72
CA THR A 143 5.18 49.99 5.94
C THR A 143 6.69 50.14 5.76
N GLU A 144 7.29 50.99 6.58
CA GLU A 144 8.75 51.13 6.65
C GLU A 144 9.43 49.81 7.04
N ALA A 145 8.82 49.08 7.98
CA ALA A 145 9.36 47.81 8.47
C ALA A 145 9.49 46.80 7.33
N GLU A 146 8.45 46.66 6.51
CA GLU A 146 8.44 45.80 5.33
C GLU A 146 9.51 46.25 4.31
N ALA A 147 9.58 47.56 4.01
CA ALA A 147 10.60 48.10 3.11
C ALA A 147 12.04 47.77 3.57
N ARG A 148 12.29 47.84 4.87
CA ARG A 148 13.60 47.51 5.47
C ARG A 148 13.95 46.03 5.33
N GLU A 149 12.99 45.11 5.29
CA GLU A 149 13.28 43.68 5.05
C GLU A 149 13.85 43.45 3.64
N PHE A 150 13.37 44.19 2.63
CA PHE A 150 13.95 44.12 1.28
C PHE A 150 15.40 44.61 1.25
N VAL A 151 15.73 45.67 2.00
CA VAL A 151 17.11 46.16 2.13
C VAL A 151 17.99 45.16 2.88
N LYS A 152 17.49 44.52 3.93
CA LYS A 152 18.24 43.48 4.66
C LYS A 152 18.59 42.29 3.76
N TRP A 153 17.70 41.91 2.85
CA TRP A 153 17.93 40.81 1.91
C TRP A 153 19.04 41.12 0.89
N ASP A 154 19.06 42.34 0.33
CA ASP A 154 20.04 42.77 -0.67
C ASP A 154 20.39 44.25 -0.46
N PRO A 155 21.30 44.56 0.50
CA PRO A 155 21.59 45.93 0.90
C PRO A 155 22.36 46.71 -0.17
N GLU A 156 23.10 46.02 -1.04
CA GLU A 156 23.93 46.64 -2.06
C GLU A 156 23.10 47.17 -3.24
N HIS A 157 22.00 46.49 -3.58
CA HIS A 157 21.17 46.84 -4.73
C HIS A 157 19.76 47.29 -4.37
N THR A 158 19.50 47.74 -3.13
CA THR A 158 18.15 48.14 -2.70
C THR A 158 18.15 49.46 -1.96
N VAL A 159 17.28 50.36 -2.42
CA VAL A 159 17.06 51.67 -1.79
C VAL A 159 15.58 51.81 -1.44
N ILE A 160 15.30 52.42 -0.28
CA ILE A 160 13.93 52.67 0.18
C ILE A 160 13.72 54.16 0.49
N GLN A 161 12.51 54.66 0.24
CA GLN A 161 12.12 56.03 0.56
C GLN A 161 10.62 56.12 0.85
N PRO A 162 10.16 56.98 1.77
CA PRO A 162 8.73 57.20 2.01
C PRO A 162 8.08 57.89 0.80
N LEU A 163 6.82 57.58 0.51
CA LEU A 163 6.02 58.33 -0.46
C LEU A 163 5.63 59.71 0.10
N ALA A 164 5.35 60.66 -0.80
CA ALA A 164 5.11 62.06 -0.45
C ALA A 164 3.85 62.31 0.39
N ASP A 165 2.87 61.41 0.30
CA ASP A 165 1.64 61.40 1.12
C ASP A 165 1.83 60.68 2.47
N GLY A 166 2.98 60.04 2.68
CA GLY A 166 3.37 59.37 3.92
C GLY A 166 2.59 58.08 4.23
N SER A 167 1.77 57.58 3.31
CA SER A 167 0.97 56.37 3.53
C SER A 167 1.77 55.08 3.32
N ASP A 168 2.66 55.05 2.33
CA ASP A 168 3.41 53.86 1.93
C ASP A 168 4.92 54.17 1.74
N TRP A 169 5.70 53.11 1.57
CA TRP A 169 7.14 53.17 1.27
C TRP A 169 7.42 52.64 -0.12
N GLN A 170 8.34 53.30 -0.81
CA GLN A 170 8.81 52.90 -2.12
C GLN A 170 10.13 52.12 -1.97
N VAL A 171 10.18 50.93 -2.56
CA VAL A 171 11.37 50.06 -2.64
C VAL A 171 11.87 50.09 -4.08
N THR A 172 13.15 50.41 -4.28
CA THR A 172 13.81 50.37 -5.58
C THR A 172 14.92 49.34 -5.57
N ARG A 173 14.77 48.29 -6.38
CA ARG A 173 15.84 47.35 -6.72
C ARG A 173 16.65 47.94 -7.87
N LYS A 174 17.97 48.00 -7.74
CA LYS A 174 18.86 48.62 -8.73
C LYS A 174 19.03 47.73 -9.95
N SER A 175 19.40 48.34 -11.08
CA SER A 175 19.92 47.57 -12.20
C SER A 175 21.07 46.66 -11.75
N GLY A 176 21.08 45.42 -12.25
CA GLY A 176 22.01 44.38 -11.82
C GLY A 176 21.51 43.51 -10.65
N THR A 177 20.38 43.85 -10.01
CA THR A 177 19.76 42.94 -9.02
C THR A 177 19.29 41.65 -9.69
N GLU A 178 19.64 40.50 -9.10
CA GLU A 178 19.09 39.21 -9.49
C GLU A 178 17.62 39.11 -9.09
N VAL A 179 16.76 38.75 -10.04
CA VAL A 179 15.36 38.39 -9.79
C VAL A 179 15.07 37.00 -10.36
N ARG A 180 14.09 36.32 -9.76
CA ARG A 180 13.71 34.96 -10.12
C ARG A 180 12.40 34.99 -10.90
N VAL A 181 12.44 34.54 -12.16
CA VAL A 181 11.27 34.52 -13.06
C VAL A 181 10.82 33.07 -13.29
N PRO A 182 9.52 32.76 -13.16
CA PRO A 182 9.02 31.42 -13.41
C PRO A 182 9.03 31.07 -14.90
N ARG A 183 9.40 29.83 -15.23
CA ARG A 183 9.19 29.18 -16.52
C ARG A 183 8.72 27.74 -16.30
N LYS A 184 8.07 27.14 -17.30
CA LYS A 184 7.73 25.71 -17.29
C LYS A 184 8.84 24.88 -17.93
N THR A 185 9.08 23.69 -17.38
CA THR A 185 9.90 22.65 -18.01
C THR A 185 9.06 21.38 -18.15
N LYS A 186 9.12 20.73 -19.31
CA LYS A 186 8.40 19.47 -19.52
C LYS A 186 9.03 18.36 -18.70
N LEU A 187 8.20 17.47 -18.17
CA LEU A 187 8.65 16.23 -17.55
C LEU A 187 9.11 15.25 -18.63
N SER A 188 10.18 14.50 -18.32
CA SER A 188 10.61 13.35 -19.12
C SER A 188 9.77 12.10 -18.83
N ARG A 189 9.10 12.08 -17.68
CA ARG A 189 8.25 10.98 -17.21
C ARG A 189 6.83 11.51 -17.11
N THR A 190 5.97 11.04 -17.99
CA THR A 190 4.56 11.43 -18.09
C THR A 190 3.61 10.25 -17.90
N VAL A 191 4.14 9.03 -17.73
CA VAL A 191 3.38 7.80 -17.51
C VAL A 191 3.74 7.21 -16.15
N GLY A 192 2.72 6.83 -15.39
CA GLY A 192 2.85 6.15 -14.11
C GLY A 192 1.54 5.48 -13.71
N ALA A 193 1.44 5.04 -12.46
CA ALA A 193 0.25 4.35 -11.97
C ALA A 193 -0.34 5.10 -10.77
N GLN A 194 -1.31 5.96 -11.06
CA GLN A 194 -2.08 6.67 -10.04
C GLN A 194 -3.23 5.80 -9.54
N ILE A 195 -3.67 6.03 -8.30
CA ILE A 195 -4.96 5.53 -7.78
C ILE A 195 -6.08 5.86 -8.79
N PRO A 196 -7.16 5.05 -8.86
CA PRO A 196 -8.25 5.27 -9.80
C PRO A 196 -8.71 6.73 -9.84
N THR A 197 -8.80 7.29 -11.04
CA THR A 197 -9.17 8.70 -11.20
C THR A 197 -10.56 8.95 -10.63
N GLY A 198 -10.69 9.96 -9.77
CA GLY A 198 -11.94 10.28 -9.08
C GLY A 198 -12.18 9.49 -7.80
N PHE A 199 -11.20 8.70 -7.32
CA PHE A 199 -11.33 7.97 -6.06
C PHE A 199 -11.77 8.88 -4.91
N ASP A 200 -12.89 8.54 -4.28
CA ASP A 200 -13.52 9.30 -3.22
C ASP A 200 -13.46 8.51 -1.89
N PRO A 201 -12.63 8.92 -0.92
CA PRO A 201 -12.57 8.26 0.39
C PRO A 201 -13.87 8.41 1.21
N THR A 202 -14.74 9.37 0.89
CA THR A 202 -15.97 9.62 1.66
C THR A 202 -17.01 8.52 1.49
N VAL A 203 -16.99 7.76 0.39
CA VAL A 203 -17.89 6.62 0.19
C VAL A 203 -17.62 5.49 1.21
N TRP A 204 -16.43 5.48 1.83
CA TRP A 204 -16.11 4.56 2.92
C TRP A 204 -16.67 5.02 4.27
N GLY A 205 -17.14 6.26 4.39
CA GLY A 205 -17.59 6.90 5.63
C GLY A 205 -16.59 7.89 6.21
N ILE A 206 -15.43 8.09 5.58
CA ILE A 206 -14.44 9.08 6.03
C ILE A 206 -15.04 10.48 5.89
N THR A 207 -14.94 11.30 6.94
CA THR A 207 -15.62 12.60 6.96
C THR A 207 -14.93 13.61 6.02
N PRO A 208 -15.68 14.55 5.42
CA PRO A 208 -15.09 15.61 4.60
C PRO A 208 -14.04 16.44 5.34
N ASP A 209 -14.22 16.64 6.66
CA ASP A 209 -13.25 17.31 7.53
C ASP A 209 -11.90 16.58 7.54
N MET A 210 -11.90 15.26 7.72
CA MET A 210 -10.68 14.44 7.63
C MET A 210 -10.06 14.53 6.25
N VAL A 211 -10.86 14.43 5.18
CA VAL A 211 -10.36 14.53 3.79
C VAL A 211 -9.63 15.84 3.53
N SER A 212 -10.09 16.93 4.13
CA SER A 212 -9.48 18.26 3.96
C SER A 212 -8.29 18.56 4.87
N SER A 213 -8.11 17.80 5.95
CA SER A 213 -7.17 18.13 7.03
C SER A 213 -5.94 17.23 7.13
N ILE A 214 -6.00 16.00 6.63
CA ILE A 214 -4.90 15.04 6.72
C ILE A 214 -4.29 14.74 5.36
N ASP A 215 -3.03 14.28 5.34
CA ASP A 215 -2.38 13.92 4.08
C ASP A 215 -3.13 12.78 3.36
N ARG A 216 -3.20 12.81 2.02
CA ARG A 216 -3.90 11.79 1.24
C ARG A 216 -3.36 10.37 1.46
N VAL A 217 -2.07 10.21 1.78
CA VAL A 217 -1.50 8.91 2.15
C VAL A 217 -2.13 8.36 3.43
N ALA A 218 -2.45 9.22 4.40
CA ALA A 218 -3.14 8.82 5.63
C ALA A 218 -4.58 8.37 5.35
N LEU A 219 -5.28 9.03 4.41
CA LEU A 219 -6.60 8.62 3.95
C LEU A 219 -6.56 7.23 3.29
N TRP A 220 -5.58 6.99 2.42
CA TRP A 220 -5.41 5.69 1.76
C TRP A 220 -5.08 4.58 2.75
N ASN A 221 -4.22 4.87 3.73
CA ASN A 221 -3.91 3.95 4.82
C ASN A 221 -5.16 3.61 5.65
N MET A 222 -6.00 4.61 5.94
CA MET A 222 -7.28 4.41 6.62
C MET A 222 -8.19 3.48 5.84
N VAL A 223 -8.43 3.78 4.55
CA VAL A 223 -9.29 2.96 3.67
C VAL A 223 -8.81 1.52 3.62
N ALA A 224 -7.52 1.29 3.34
CA ALA A 224 -6.96 -0.05 3.24
C ALA A 224 -7.02 -0.80 4.59
N THR A 225 -6.88 -0.09 5.72
CA THR A 225 -7.04 -0.72 7.04
C THR A 225 -8.49 -1.12 7.30
N VAL A 226 -9.46 -0.26 6.97
CA VAL A 226 -10.89 -0.58 7.06
C VAL A 226 -11.23 -1.80 6.20
N ASP A 227 -10.75 -1.84 4.94
CA ASP A 227 -10.94 -2.98 4.05
C ASP A 227 -10.30 -4.26 4.59
N ALA A 228 -9.16 -4.17 5.29
CA ALA A 228 -8.49 -5.33 5.89
C ALA A 228 -9.31 -5.97 7.03
N PHE A 229 -9.90 -5.15 7.91
CA PHE A 229 -10.80 -5.62 8.97
C PHE A 229 -12.11 -6.16 8.38
N LEU A 230 -12.71 -5.40 7.45
CA LEU A 230 -13.94 -5.75 6.76
C LEU A 230 -13.83 -7.10 6.04
N SER A 231 -12.77 -7.30 5.25
CA SER A 231 -12.54 -8.53 4.48
C SER A 231 -12.31 -9.74 5.37
N ALA A 232 -11.86 -9.52 6.62
CA ALA A 232 -11.70 -10.55 7.63
C ALA A 232 -12.95 -10.79 8.49
N GLY A 233 -14.01 -9.99 8.31
CA GLY A 233 -15.29 -10.17 9.00
C GLY A 233 -15.26 -9.87 10.49
N PHE A 234 -14.48 -8.86 10.91
CA PHE A 234 -14.47 -8.35 12.29
C PHE A 234 -14.14 -6.85 12.32
N THR A 235 -14.25 -6.23 13.50
CA THR A 235 -13.96 -4.80 13.69
C THR A 235 -12.88 -4.59 14.75
N PRO A 236 -12.21 -3.42 14.78
CA PRO A 236 -11.33 -3.08 15.90
C PRO A 236 -12.04 -3.12 17.26
N THR A 237 -13.31 -2.71 17.30
CA THR A 237 -14.16 -2.81 18.50
C THR A 237 -14.28 -4.24 18.99
N GLU A 238 -14.62 -5.17 18.10
CA GLU A 238 -14.71 -6.58 18.45
C GLU A 238 -13.36 -7.10 18.96
N LEU A 239 -12.26 -6.76 18.29
CA LEU A 239 -10.91 -7.17 18.69
C LEU A 239 -10.60 -6.80 20.15
N MET A 240 -10.96 -5.59 20.59
CA MET A 240 -10.70 -5.12 21.96
C MET A 240 -11.48 -5.90 23.04
N ARG A 241 -12.47 -6.71 22.66
CA ARG A 241 -13.15 -7.64 23.57
C ARG A 241 -12.31 -8.89 23.86
N TRP A 242 -11.37 -9.21 22.97
CA TRP A 242 -10.54 -10.41 23.04
C TRP A 242 -9.14 -10.13 23.58
N VAL A 243 -8.58 -8.97 23.26
CA VAL A 243 -7.21 -8.61 23.63
C VAL A 243 -7.16 -7.33 24.46
N HIS A 244 -6.16 -7.24 25.33
CA HIS A 244 -5.87 -6.00 26.04
C HIS A 244 -5.47 -4.92 25.02
N PRO A 245 -5.91 -3.65 25.13
CA PRO A 245 -5.64 -2.63 24.11
C PRO A 245 -4.14 -2.36 23.88
N SER A 246 -3.30 -2.57 24.89
CA SER A 246 -1.83 -2.47 24.76
C SER A 246 -1.17 -3.61 23.99
N GLN A 247 -1.92 -4.66 23.62
CA GLN A 247 -1.45 -5.83 22.87
C GLN A 247 -1.80 -5.75 21.38
N VAL A 248 -2.20 -4.58 20.89
CA VAL A 248 -2.48 -4.31 19.47
C VAL A 248 -1.50 -3.25 18.96
N ALA A 249 -0.48 -3.69 18.23
CA ALA A 249 0.60 -2.83 17.74
C ALA A 249 0.28 -2.25 16.35
N ASN A 250 0.89 -1.12 16.02
CA ASN A 250 0.96 -0.60 14.66
C ASN A 250 2.42 -0.48 14.23
N THR A 251 2.70 -1.13 13.11
CA THR A 251 4.02 -1.18 12.46
C THR A 251 4.01 -0.63 11.02
N GLN A 252 2.88 -0.12 10.54
CA GLN A 252 2.74 0.44 9.19
C GLN A 252 3.75 1.57 8.97
N GLY A 253 4.34 1.64 7.78
CA GLY A 253 5.36 2.64 7.45
C GLY A 253 5.11 3.38 6.13
N THR A 254 5.96 4.36 5.84
CA THR A 254 6.03 5.04 4.53
C THR A 254 7.50 5.20 4.15
N GLY A 255 7.79 5.26 2.85
CA GLY A 255 9.14 5.53 2.36
C GLY A 255 9.47 7.03 2.42
N MET A 256 8.48 7.90 2.18
CA MET A 256 8.69 9.34 2.01
C MET A 256 7.79 10.24 2.89
N GLY A 257 6.85 9.67 3.65
CA GLY A 257 5.91 10.44 4.47
C GLY A 257 4.80 11.13 3.67
N GLY A 258 4.16 12.13 4.27
CA GLY A 258 3.09 12.91 3.62
C GLY A 258 3.65 13.90 2.59
N MET A 259 3.83 13.45 1.35
CA MET A 259 4.53 14.24 0.33
C MET A 259 3.73 15.46 -0.14
N THR A 260 2.40 15.36 -0.23
CA THR A 260 1.53 16.49 -0.60
C THR A 260 1.56 17.58 0.49
N SER A 261 1.53 17.16 1.75
CA SER A 261 1.71 18.06 2.90
C SER A 261 3.11 18.67 2.94
N MET A 262 4.13 17.89 2.59
CA MET A 262 5.51 18.36 2.49
C MET A 262 5.65 19.47 1.44
N GLN A 263 5.08 19.27 0.25
CA GLN A 263 5.06 20.25 -0.82
C GLN A 263 4.33 21.53 -0.38
N THR A 264 3.14 21.38 0.20
CA THR A 264 2.34 22.51 0.73
C THR A 264 3.12 23.29 1.78
N MET A 265 3.82 22.61 2.67
CA MET A 265 4.62 23.25 3.72
C MET A 265 5.80 24.04 3.14
N TYR A 266 6.65 23.41 2.33
CA TYR A 266 7.86 24.06 1.81
C TYR A 266 7.53 25.16 0.81
N HIS A 267 6.67 24.88 -0.17
CA HIS A 267 6.28 25.89 -1.16
C HIS A 267 5.42 26.99 -0.54
N GLY A 268 4.55 26.65 0.42
CA GLY A 268 3.76 27.64 1.15
C GLY A 268 4.61 28.63 1.93
N ASN A 269 5.60 28.14 2.68
CA ASN A 269 6.55 28.99 3.41
C ASN A 269 7.38 29.88 2.47
N LEU A 270 7.90 29.30 1.38
CA LEU A 270 8.76 30.03 0.45
C LEU A 270 7.99 31.13 -0.32
N LEU A 271 6.74 30.84 -0.69
CA LEU A 271 5.92 31.74 -1.52
C LEU A 271 4.98 32.63 -0.69
N GLY A 272 4.99 32.52 0.64
CA GLY A 272 4.07 33.25 1.51
C GLY A 272 2.60 32.86 1.31
N ARG A 273 2.32 31.62 0.87
CA ARG A 273 0.94 31.14 0.70
C ARG A 273 0.39 30.64 2.04
N ASN A 274 -0.91 30.84 2.24
CA ASN A 274 -1.60 30.28 3.40
C ASN A 274 -1.50 28.75 3.40
N LYS A 275 -1.29 28.19 4.59
CA LYS A 275 -1.19 26.76 4.85
C LYS A 275 -1.77 26.45 6.24
N PRO A 276 -2.21 25.21 6.50
CA PRO A 276 -2.62 24.81 7.85
C PRO A 276 -1.51 25.07 8.88
N ASN A 277 -1.89 25.47 10.08
CA ASN A 277 -0.94 25.78 11.16
C ASN A 277 -0.20 24.52 11.65
N ASP A 278 -0.86 23.38 11.58
CA ASP A 278 -0.43 22.05 12.01
C ASP A 278 0.16 21.20 10.88
N ILE A 279 0.30 21.74 9.66
CA ILE A 279 0.77 21.00 8.46
C ILE A 279 2.08 20.22 8.67
N LEU A 280 2.95 20.67 9.58
CA LEU A 280 4.20 19.97 9.89
C LEU A 280 3.96 18.55 10.38
N GLN A 281 2.88 18.30 11.14
CA GLN A 281 2.59 16.96 11.66
C GLN A 281 2.26 15.99 10.50
N GLU A 282 1.55 16.45 9.48
CA GLU A 282 1.14 15.62 8.33
C GLU A 282 2.32 15.25 7.41
N VAL A 283 3.45 15.93 7.53
CA VAL A 283 4.69 15.56 6.84
C VAL A 283 5.37 14.35 7.49
N LEU A 284 5.15 14.13 8.79
CA LEU A 284 5.89 13.13 9.56
C LEU A 284 5.47 11.70 9.17
N PRO A 285 6.40 10.81 8.78
CA PRO A 285 6.08 9.43 8.38
C PRO A 285 5.24 8.64 9.37
N ASN A 286 5.46 8.84 10.68
CA ASN A 286 4.71 8.15 11.72
C ASN A 286 3.26 8.65 11.87
N VAL A 287 2.96 9.89 11.48
CA VAL A 287 1.61 10.46 11.61
C VAL A 287 0.64 9.84 10.60
N VAL A 288 1.13 9.52 9.40
CA VAL A 288 0.37 8.76 8.38
C VAL A 288 -0.18 7.45 8.95
N ALA A 289 0.63 6.75 9.74
CA ALA A 289 0.21 5.51 10.42
C ALA A 289 -0.59 5.77 11.72
N ALA A 290 -0.33 6.89 12.40
CA ALA A 290 -1.00 7.24 13.66
C ALA A 290 -2.48 7.52 13.48
N HIS A 291 -2.90 8.14 12.37
CA HIS A 291 -4.31 8.44 12.08
C HIS A 291 -5.21 7.20 12.18
N VAL A 292 -4.74 6.05 11.71
CA VAL A 292 -5.46 4.76 11.80
C VAL A 292 -5.72 4.35 13.25
N VAL A 293 -4.73 4.50 14.13
CA VAL A 293 -4.89 4.15 15.54
C VAL A 293 -5.76 5.18 16.25
N GLN A 294 -5.51 6.46 16.01
CA GLN A 294 -6.23 7.56 16.63
C GLN A 294 -7.73 7.57 16.30
N SER A 295 -8.10 7.26 15.05
CA SER A 295 -9.44 7.53 14.53
C SER A 295 -10.23 6.27 14.17
N TYR A 296 -9.64 5.08 14.30
CA TYR A 296 -10.31 3.82 13.98
C TYR A 296 -10.01 2.70 14.98
N VAL A 297 -8.73 2.35 15.18
CA VAL A 297 -8.35 1.15 15.92
C VAL A 297 -8.39 1.34 17.44
N GLY A 298 -7.94 2.49 17.93
CA GLY A 298 -8.00 2.85 19.35
C GLY A 298 -7.08 2.03 20.26
N SER A 299 -6.01 1.43 19.73
CA SER A 299 -5.08 0.63 20.53
C SER A 299 -4.07 1.46 21.32
N TYR A 300 -3.49 0.83 22.35
CA TYR A 300 -2.44 1.39 23.21
C TYR A 300 -1.11 0.63 23.04
N GLY A 301 -1.00 -0.20 22.00
CA GLY A 301 0.18 -1.00 21.74
C GLY A 301 1.32 -0.19 21.11
N ALA A 302 2.39 -0.91 20.76
CA ALA A 302 3.58 -0.28 20.20
C ALA A 302 3.28 0.43 18.86
N MET A 303 3.80 1.66 18.71
CA MET A 303 3.77 2.46 17.49
C MET A 303 5.20 2.54 16.93
N ILE A 304 5.56 1.67 15.99
CA ILE A 304 6.92 1.57 15.43
C ILE A 304 6.84 1.63 13.92
N HIS A 305 7.24 2.74 13.32
CA HIS A 305 7.00 2.99 11.89
C HIS A 305 8.33 2.94 11.12
N PRO A 306 8.65 1.83 10.43
CA PRO A 306 9.90 1.70 9.70
C PRO A 306 9.91 2.61 8.47
N VAL A 307 11.10 3.09 8.12
CA VAL A 307 11.39 3.77 6.86
C VAL A 307 12.52 3.00 6.19
N ALA A 308 12.18 2.20 5.18
CA ALA A 308 13.12 1.34 4.45
C ALA A 308 12.96 1.48 2.94
N ALA A 309 12.65 2.70 2.48
CA ALA A 309 12.36 3.00 1.08
C ALA A 309 11.36 1.98 0.50
N CYS A 310 11.70 1.34 -0.62
CA CYS A 310 10.86 0.36 -1.30
C CYS A 310 10.61 -0.94 -0.50
N ALA A 311 11.43 -1.23 0.53
CA ALA A 311 11.29 -2.40 1.39
C ALA A 311 10.43 -2.16 2.64
N THR A 312 9.91 -0.93 2.83
CA THR A 312 9.17 -0.52 4.05
C THR A 312 8.08 -1.50 4.48
N ALA A 313 7.18 -1.90 3.58
CA ALA A 313 6.11 -2.84 3.93
C ALA A 313 6.62 -4.25 4.33
N ALA A 314 7.75 -4.71 3.79
CA ALA A 314 8.32 -6.00 4.20
C ALA A 314 8.97 -5.91 5.60
N VAL A 315 9.69 -4.82 5.88
CA VAL A 315 10.25 -4.53 7.21
C VAL A 315 9.15 -4.30 8.25
N SER A 316 8.03 -3.69 7.85
CA SER A 316 6.84 -3.55 8.69
C SER A 316 6.29 -4.91 9.13
N VAL A 317 6.20 -5.88 8.21
CA VAL A 317 5.77 -7.24 8.54
C VAL A 317 6.77 -7.96 9.45
N GLU A 318 8.08 -7.81 9.22
CA GLU A 318 9.12 -8.31 10.13
C GLU A 318 8.92 -7.76 11.55
N GLU A 319 8.79 -6.44 11.71
CA GLU A 319 8.56 -5.81 13.01
C GLU A 319 7.29 -6.32 13.69
N GLY A 320 6.21 -6.50 12.94
CA GLY A 320 4.95 -7.04 13.44
C GLY A 320 5.08 -8.51 13.90
N VAL A 321 5.74 -9.35 13.09
CA VAL A 321 6.05 -10.75 13.45
C VAL A 321 6.88 -10.81 14.72
N ASP A 322 7.90 -9.98 14.85
CA ASP A 322 8.77 -9.93 16.02
C ASP A 322 8.04 -9.46 17.27
N LYS A 323 7.15 -8.45 17.15
CA LYS A 323 6.33 -8.02 18.31
C LYS A 323 5.45 -9.17 18.81
N ILE A 324 4.85 -9.95 17.92
CA ILE A 324 3.98 -11.07 18.30
C ILE A 324 4.80 -12.20 18.92
N ARG A 325 5.91 -12.60 18.28
CA ARG A 325 6.79 -13.67 18.79
C ARG A 325 7.40 -13.34 20.15
N LEU A 326 7.70 -12.07 20.41
CA LEU A 326 8.22 -11.60 21.70
C LEU A 326 7.13 -11.37 22.76
N GLY A 327 5.85 -11.63 22.46
CA GLY A 327 4.74 -11.40 23.38
C GLY A 327 4.43 -9.92 23.67
N LYS A 328 4.91 -9.01 22.81
CA LYS A 328 4.63 -7.57 22.90
C LYS A 328 3.32 -7.17 22.22
N ALA A 329 2.76 -8.07 21.40
CA ALA A 329 1.48 -7.91 20.75
C ALA A 329 0.81 -9.28 20.56
N GLN A 330 -0.52 -9.28 20.43
CA GLN A 330 -1.30 -10.42 19.94
C GLN A 330 -1.85 -10.17 18.52
N LEU A 331 -1.97 -8.89 18.14
CA LEU A 331 -2.26 -8.44 16.78
C LEU A 331 -1.37 -7.25 16.42
N ALA A 332 -0.90 -7.19 15.18
CA ALA A 332 -0.15 -6.07 14.64
C ALA A 332 -0.74 -5.62 13.30
N LEU A 333 -0.95 -4.31 13.16
CA LEU A 333 -1.20 -3.65 11.88
C LEU A 333 0.15 -3.48 11.19
N ALA A 334 0.39 -4.16 10.09
CA ALA A 334 1.60 -4.02 9.29
C ALA A 334 1.25 -3.52 7.89
N GLY A 335 2.26 -3.08 7.13
CA GLY A 335 2.10 -2.65 5.74
C GLY A 335 2.85 -1.35 5.45
N GLY A 336 2.42 -0.67 4.40
CA GLY A 336 2.99 0.61 4.04
C GLY A 336 2.34 1.25 2.83
N PHE A 337 2.62 2.54 2.65
CA PHE A 337 2.03 3.38 1.62
C PHE A 337 3.04 4.42 1.15
N ASP A 338 2.93 4.85 -0.10
CA ASP A 338 3.62 6.04 -0.60
C ASP A 338 2.83 6.69 -1.73
N ASP A 339 3.18 7.95 -1.97
CA ASP A 339 2.56 8.82 -2.94
C ASP A 339 3.47 9.13 -4.14
N LEU A 340 2.90 9.79 -5.15
CA LEU A 340 3.56 10.43 -6.27
C LEU A 340 3.39 11.95 -6.19
N THR A 341 4.49 12.69 -6.20
CA THR A 341 4.50 14.14 -6.43
C THR A 341 5.50 14.49 -7.51
N LEU A 342 5.42 15.71 -8.00
CA LEU A 342 6.32 16.26 -9.02
C LEU A 342 7.80 16.14 -8.65
N GLU A 343 8.14 16.38 -7.38
CA GLU A 343 9.51 16.33 -6.88
C GLU A 343 10.08 14.91 -6.92
N ALA A 344 9.24 13.91 -6.59
CA ALA A 344 9.63 12.51 -6.69
C ALA A 344 9.86 12.09 -8.14
N ILE A 345 8.94 12.46 -9.05
CA ILE A 345 9.02 12.16 -10.49
C ILE A 345 10.29 12.73 -11.10
N ILE A 346 10.62 13.99 -10.78
CA ILE A 346 11.86 14.63 -11.24
C ILE A 346 13.08 13.95 -10.62
N GLY A 347 13.10 13.76 -9.30
CA GLY A 347 14.24 13.20 -8.59
C GLY A 347 14.62 11.78 -9.05
N PHE A 348 13.63 10.89 -9.18
CA PHE A 348 13.88 9.53 -9.71
C PHE A 348 14.26 9.56 -11.19
N GLY A 349 13.73 10.53 -11.95
CA GLY A 349 14.09 10.74 -13.34
C GLY A 349 15.54 11.18 -13.52
N ASP A 350 16.02 12.10 -12.69
CA ASP A 350 17.40 12.61 -12.67
C ASP A 350 18.41 11.53 -12.26
N MET A 351 17.99 10.58 -11.42
CA MET A 351 18.77 9.39 -11.08
C MET A 351 18.76 8.29 -12.14
N ALA A 352 18.02 8.49 -13.25
CA ALA A 352 17.79 7.49 -14.29
C ALA A 352 17.21 6.17 -13.74
N ALA A 353 16.42 6.24 -12.66
CA ALA A 353 15.82 5.06 -12.04
C ALA A 353 14.48 4.68 -12.69
N THR A 354 13.74 5.66 -13.20
CA THR A 354 12.44 5.49 -13.85
C THR A 354 12.54 5.49 -15.37
N ALA A 355 11.66 4.72 -16.01
CA ALA A 355 11.59 4.61 -17.46
C ALA A 355 11.21 5.95 -18.11
N ASP A 356 12.04 6.45 -19.02
CA ASP A 356 11.74 7.64 -19.82
C ASP A 356 10.59 7.35 -20.81
N THR A 357 9.57 8.21 -20.83
CA THR A 357 8.35 7.96 -21.60
C THR A 357 8.62 7.91 -23.10
N GLU A 358 9.35 8.89 -23.63
CA GLU A 358 9.59 8.99 -25.07
C GLU A 358 10.52 7.88 -25.55
N MET A 359 11.49 7.46 -24.73
CA MET A 359 12.32 6.28 -25.02
C MET A 359 11.50 4.98 -25.10
N MET A 360 10.52 4.80 -24.20
CA MET A 360 9.65 3.63 -24.21
C MET A 360 8.71 3.62 -25.41
N ARG A 361 8.08 4.76 -25.73
CA ARG A 361 7.25 4.93 -26.94
C ARG A 361 8.06 4.71 -28.22
N ALA A 362 9.30 5.22 -28.29
CA ALA A 362 10.21 5.00 -29.42
C ALA A 362 10.58 3.52 -29.63
N LYS A 363 10.48 2.68 -28.59
CA LYS A 363 10.62 1.21 -28.68
C LYS A 363 9.33 0.49 -29.08
N GLY A 364 8.26 1.22 -29.39
CA GLY A 364 6.95 0.68 -29.75
C GLY A 364 6.21 0.03 -28.58
N ILE A 365 6.47 0.49 -27.35
CA ILE A 365 5.84 -0.05 -26.14
C ILE A 365 4.65 0.84 -25.80
N ALA A 366 3.48 0.26 -25.56
CA ALA A 366 2.31 0.98 -25.08
C ALA A 366 2.49 1.39 -23.60
N ASP A 367 1.97 2.56 -23.22
CA ASP A 367 2.09 3.14 -21.88
C ASP A 367 1.74 2.13 -20.77
N LYS A 368 0.62 1.40 -20.91
CA LYS A 368 0.17 0.35 -19.98
C LYS A 368 1.14 -0.84 -19.80
N ARG A 369 2.16 -0.96 -20.65
CA ARG A 369 3.19 -2.02 -20.65
C ARG A 369 4.60 -1.46 -20.40
N PHE A 370 4.73 -0.23 -19.91
CA PHE A 370 6.05 0.36 -19.60
C PHE A 370 6.76 -0.40 -18.48
N SER A 371 6.02 -0.82 -17.44
CA SER A 371 6.55 -1.68 -16.39
C SER A 371 6.62 -3.11 -16.94
N ARG A 372 7.84 -3.57 -17.25
CA ARG A 372 8.13 -4.79 -18.01
C ARG A 372 9.31 -5.55 -17.43
N ALA A 373 9.17 -5.96 -16.17
CA ALA A 373 10.25 -6.63 -15.45
C ALA A 373 10.73 -7.89 -16.19
N ASN A 374 12.04 -8.15 -16.10
CA ASN A 374 12.76 -9.23 -16.78
C ASN A 374 12.79 -9.17 -18.31
N ASP A 375 12.09 -8.23 -18.95
CA ASP A 375 12.08 -8.10 -20.40
C ASP A 375 13.34 -7.39 -20.93
N ARG A 376 13.84 -7.84 -22.09
CA ARG A 376 15.04 -7.26 -22.74
C ARG A 376 14.96 -5.77 -23.08
N ARG A 377 13.75 -5.20 -23.11
CA ARG A 377 13.49 -3.79 -23.44
C ARG A 377 13.19 -2.92 -22.22
N ARG A 378 13.33 -3.44 -21.00
CA ARG A 378 13.14 -2.67 -19.75
C ARG A 378 14.13 -1.51 -19.65
N LEU A 379 13.70 -0.38 -19.11
CA LEU A 379 14.50 0.86 -19.03
C LEU A 379 14.44 1.57 -17.67
N GLY A 380 13.90 0.91 -16.64
CA GLY A 380 13.64 1.54 -15.35
C GLY A 380 12.24 1.23 -14.85
N PHE A 381 11.99 1.57 -13.60
CA PHE A 381 10.69 1.31 -12.99
C PHE A 381 9.65 2.35 -13.39
N VAL A 382 8.38 1.97 -13.24
CA VAL A 382 7.25 2.88 -13.41
C VAL A 382 6.73 3.23 -12.03
N GLU A 383 6.69 4.52 -11.74
CA GLU A 383 6.30 5.07 -10.46
C GLU A 383 4.79 4.88 -10.20
N ALA A 384 4.40 4.52 -8.96
CA ALA A 384 3.01 4.34 -8.58
C ALA A 384 2.66 4.96 -7.21
N GLN A 385 1.36 5.15 -6.99
CA GLN A 385 0.72 5.49 -5.72
C GLN A 385 0.18 4.26 -5.01
N GLY A 386 0.02 4.38 -3.70
CA GLY A 386 -0.79 3.47 -2.89
C GLY A 386 0.01 2.53 -2.01
N GLY A 387 -0.64 1.46 -1.58
CA GLY A 387 -0.10 0.49 -0.65
C GLY A 387 -1.19 -0.31 0.03
N GLY A 388 -0.94 -0.80 1.24
CA GLY A 388 -1.97 -1.54 1.97
C GLY A 388 -1.64 -1.85 3.42
N SER A 389 -2.59 -2.54 4.05
CA SER A 389 -2.56 -2.99 5.44
C SER A 389 -2.69 -4.50 5.49
N VAL A 390 -1.86 -5.12 6.32
CA VAL A 390 -1.85 -6.55 6.62
C VAL A 390 -2.08 -6.70 8.12
N LEU A 391 -3.10 -7.47 8.50
CA LEU A 391 -3.40 -7.78 9.89
C LEU A 391 -2.66 -9.06 10.26
N LEU A 392 -1.64 -8.94 11.11
CA LEU A 392 -0.90 -10.08 11.65
C LEU A 392 -1.48 -10.44 13.01
N ALA A 393 -1.80 -11.71 13.25
CA ALA A 393 -2.28 -12.17 14.55
C ALA A 393 -1.47 -13.38 15.03
N ARG A 394 -1.44 -13.55 16.35
CA ARG A 394 -1.02 -14.83 16.95
C ARG A 394 -2.04 -15.91 16.60
N GLY A 395 -1.58 -17.11 16.25
CA GLY A 395 -2.47 -18.17 15.74
C GLY A 395 -3.54 -18.62 16.74
N ASP A 396 -3.25 -18.62 18.05
CA ASP A 396 -4.26 -18.93 19.08
C ASP A 396 -5.37 -17.86 19.16
N LEU A 397 -5.06 -16.58 18.91
CA LEU A 397 -6.05 -15.52 18.82
C LEU A 397 -6.94 -15.73 17.59
N ALA A 398 -6.33 -16.03 16.43
CA ALA A 398 -7.07 -16.36 15.21
C ALA A 398 -8.02 -17.54 15.42
N LEU A 399 -7.57 -18.61 16.10
CA LEU A 399 -8.40 -19.76 16.47
C LEU A 399 -9.57 -19.36 17.39
N LYS A 400 -9.28 -18.63 18.48
CA LYS A 400 -10.29 -18.21 19.47
C LYS A 400 -11.39 -17.37 18.83
N MET A 401 -11.00 -16.35 18.07
CA MET A 401 -11.94 -15.47 17.39
C MET A 401 -12.57 -16.12 16.14
N GLY A 402 -12.01 -17.21 15.62
CA GLY A 402 -12.43 -17.81 14.34
C GLY A 402 -12.11 -16.90 13.15
N LEU A 403 -11.02 -16.13 13.22
CA LEU A 403 -10.58 -15.25 12.14
C LEU A 403 -10.12 -16.08 10.94
N PRO A 404 -10.36 -15.65 9.69
CA PRO A 404 -9.74 -16.28 8.54
C PRO A 404 -8.21 -16.19 8.62
N VAL A 405 -7.54 -17.21 8.10
CA VAL A 405 -6.09 -17.18 7.88
C VAL A 405 -5.85 -17.16 6.38
N LEU A 406 -5.18 -16.11 5.91
CA LEU A 406 -4.82 -15.95 4.50
C LEU A 406 -3.49 -16.67 4.19
N ALA A 407 -2.56 -16.64 5.15
CA ALA A 407 -1.30 -17.37 5.10
C ALA A 407 -0.67 -17.44 6.50
N VAL A 408 0.20 -18.41 6.72
CA VAL A 408 1.14 -18.45 7.86
C VAL A 408 2.42 -17.72 7.45
N VAL A 409 2.88 -16.76 8.25
CA VAL A 409 4.16 -16.09 8.03
C VAL A 409 5.26 -16.94 8.67
N ALA A 410 5.85 -17.83 7.87
CA ALA A 410 6.90 -18.73 8.34
C ALA A 410 8.18 -17.95 8.70
N TYR A 411 8.52 -16.98 7.85
CA TYR A 411 9.75 -16.21 7.95
C TYR A 411 9.53 -14.78 7.46
N ALA A 412 10.10 -13.81 8.15
CA ALA A 412 10.17 -12.41 7.75
C ALA A 412 11.44 -11.83 8.34
N GLN A 413 12.34 -11.31 7.51
CA GLN A 413 13.59 -10.72 7.98
C GLN A 413 14.15 -9.71 6.97
N SER A 414 14.80 -8.66 7.46
CA SER A 414 15.54 -7.71 6.66
C SER A 414 17.06 -7.83 6.79
N PHE A 415 17.75 -7.35 5.75
CA PHE A 415 19.19 -7.51 5.58
C PHE A 415 19.82 -6.28 4.95
N GLY A 416 21.04 -5.99 5.39
CA GLY A 416 21.95 -5.05 4.73
C GLY A 416 22.82 -5.74 3.68
N ASP A 417 23.25 -4.99 2.65
CA ASP A 417 24.11 -5.52 1.58
C ASP A 417 25.62 -5.44 1.85
N GLY A 418 26.01 -4.81 2.97
CA GLY A 418 27.41 -4.58 3.34
C GLY A 418 27.98 -3.28 2.77
N VAL A 419 29.31 -3.18 2.69
CA VAL A 419 29.99 -1.96 2.19
C VAL A 419 29.80 -1.84 0.68
N HIS A 420 29.18 -0.74 0.25
CA HIS A 420 28.87 -0.47 -1.15
C HIS A 420 29.20 0.98 -1.53
N THR A 421 29.44 1.25 -2.81
CA THR A 421 29.80 2.58 -3.32
C THR A 421 28.60 3.40 -3.83
N SER A 422 27.43 2.77 -3.96
CA SER A 422 26.22 3.35 -4.55
C SER A 422 24.99 2.99 -3.74
N ILE A 423 24.30 4.00 -3.17
CA ILE A 423 23.10 3.86 -2.34
C ILE A 423 21.90 3.18 -3.04
N PRO A 424 21.58 3.46 -4.32
CA PRO A 424 20.43 2.85 -5.00
C PRO A 424 20.72 1.46 -5.57
N ALA A 425 21.98 1.00 -5.56
CA ALA A 425 22.34 -0.28 -6.15
C ALA A 425 21.82 -1.43 -5.27
N PRO A 426 21.10 -2.41 -5.84
CA PRO A 426 20.66 -3.58 -5.12
C PRO A 426 21.85 -4.51 -4.81
N GLY A 427 21.78 -5.23 -3.71
CA GLY A 427 22.76 -6.27 -3.37
C GLY A 427 22.11 -7.63 -3.07
N LEU A 428 22.94 -8.54 -2.57
CA LEU A 428 22.58 -9.92 -2.26
C LEU A 428 22.44 -10.17 -0.75
N GLY A 429 22.25 -9.13 0.08
CA GLY A 429 22.21 -9.26 1.54
C GLY A 429 21.17 -10.28 2.02
N ALA A 430 19.99 -10.32 1.37
CA ALA A 430 18.93 -11.27 1.66
C ALA A 430 19.31 -12.75 1.47
N LEU A 431 20.40 -13.06 0.75
CA LEU A 431 20.92 -14.43 0.62
C LEU A 431 21.30 -15.02 1.98
N ALA A 432 21.60 -14.17 2.96
CA ALA A 432 21.87 -14.57 4.34
C ALA A 432 20.69 -15.29 5.01
N ALA A 433 19.46 -15.20 4.49
CA ALA A 433 18.35 -16.06 4.92
C ALA A 433 18.64 -17.56 4.69
N GLY A 434 19.47 -17.89 3.69
CA GLY A 434 19.97 -19.23 3.41
C GLY A 434 21.25 -19.59 4.17
N ARG A 435 21.72 -18.78 5.12
CA ARG A 435 22.94 -19.04 5.89
C ARG A 435 22.77 -20.31 6.74
N GLY A 436 23.54 -21.34 6.43
CA GLY A 436 23.39 -22.69 7.01
C GLY A 436 22.77 -23.71 6.07
N GLY A 437 22.42 -23.31 4.84
CA GLY A 437 21.86 -24.19 3.82
C GLY A 437 20.54 -24.81 4.25
N LYS A 438 20.46 -26.14 4.21
CA LYS A 438 19.30 -26.92 4.70
C LYS A 438 19.01 -26.73 6.19
N ASP A 439 19.98 -26.22 6.94
CA ASP A 439 19.88 -25.87 8.35
C ASP A 439 19.86 -24.35 8.56
N SER A 440 19.44 -23.54 7.58
CA SER A 440 19.24 -22.11 7.80
C SER A 440 17.99 -21.84 8.65
N ASP A 441 17.87 -20.62 9.20
CA ASP A 441 16.67 -20.21 9.94
C ASP A 441 15.41 -20.25 9.06
N LEU A 442 15.54 -19.85 7.79
CA LEU A 442 14.48 -19.98 6.79
C LEU A 442 14.08 -21.45 6.58
N ALA A 443 15.06 -22.34 6.36
CA ALA A 443 14.79 -23.76 6.15
C ALA A 443 14.12 -24.41 7.36
N ARG A 444 14.60 -24.14 8.58
CA ARG A 444 13.98 -24.64 9.82
C ARG A 444 12.55 -24.14 10.00
N ALA A 445 12.30 -22.86 9.74
CA ALA A 445 10.97 -22.27 9.88
C ALA A 445 9.97 -22.91 8.91
N LEU A 446 10.37 -23.14 7.66
CA LEU A 446 9.55 -23.82 6.65
C LEU A 446 9.35 -25.31 6.98
N ASN A 447 10.42 -26.02 7.38
CA ASN A 447 10.36 -27.43 7.73
C ASN A 447 9.46 -27.69 8.96
N LYS A 448 9.42 -26.77 9.94
CA LYS A 448 8.47 -26.84 11.08
C LYS A 448 7.01 -26.89 10.61
N LEU A 449 6.72 -26.31 9.44
CA LEU A 449 5.41 -26.31 8.81
C LEU A 449 5.26 -27.43 7.78
N GLY A 450 6.23 -28.34 7.60
CA GLY A 450 6.17 -29.39 6.57
C GLY A 450 6.39 -28.87 5.14
N VAL A 451 7.07 -27.74 4.99
CA VAL A 451 7.43 -27.13 3.70
C VAL A 451 8.94 -27.32 3.46
N THR A 452 9.28 -28.02 2.38
CA THR A 452 10.66 -28.21 1.93
C THR A 452 11.05 -27.18 0.87
N ALA A 453 12.31 -27.18 0.43
CA ALA A 453 12.79 -26.28 -0.62
C ALA A 453 12.01 -26.41 -1.95
N ASP A 454 11.54 -27.61 -2.28
CA ASP A 454 10.80 -27.89 -3.52
C ASP A 454 9.31 -27.49 -3.41
N ASP A 455 8.77 -27.40 -2.19
CA ASP A 455 7.41 -26.91 -1.94
C ASP A 455 7.30 -25.38 -2.10
N ILE A 456 8.43 -24.66 -2.14
CA ILE A 456 8.50 -23.23 -2.50
C ILE A 456 8.36 -23.12 -4.02
N ALA A 457 7.13 -22.96 -4.50
CA ALA A 457 6.83 -22.97 -5.93
C ALA A 457 6.84 -21.57 -6.57
N VAL A 458 6.54 -20.53 -5.79
CA VAL A 458 6.29 -19.18 -6.31
C VAL A 458 7.21 -18.16 -5.67
N ILE A 459 7.78 -17.27 -6.48
CA ILE A 459 8.54 -16.10 -6.04
C ILE A 459 7.84 -14.85 -6.54
N SER A 460 7.29 -14.06 -5.62
CA SER A 460 6.81 -12.70 -5.88
C SER A 460 7.98 -11.74 -5.73
N LYS A 461 8.68 -11.51 -6.83
CA LYS A 461 9.90 -10.71 -6.91
C LYS A 461 9.61 -9.21 -6.74
N HIS A 462 10.59 -8.49 -6.23
CA HIS A 462 10.58 -7.03 -6.23
C HIS A 462 10.50 -6.49 -7.66
N ASP A 463 11.26 -7.06 -8.60
CA ASP A 463 11.10 -6.92 -10.06
C ASP A 463 10.62 -5.54 -10.53
N THR A 464 11.54 -4.57 -10.48
CA THR A 464 11.23 -3.18 -10.76
C THR A 464 11.35 -2.79 -12.22
N SER A 465 11.67 -3.70 -13.15
CA SER A 465 11.97 -3.35 -14.55
C SER A 465 13.24 -2.52 -14.72
N THR A 466 14.14 -2.59 -13.75
CA THR A 466 15.45 -1.93 -13.84
C THR A 466 16.51 -2.93 -14.32
N LEU A 467 17.55 -2.41 -14.97
CA LEU A 467 18.63 -3.25 -15.48
C LEU A 467 19.44 -3.90 -14.35
N ALA A 468 19.55 -3.25 -13.19
CA ALA A 468 20.32 -3.77 -12.06
C ALA A 468 19.51 -4.72 -11.16
N ASN A 469 18.24 -4.42 -10.86
CA ASN A 469 17.45 -5.20 -9.90
C ASN A 469 17.11 -6.59 -10.43
N ASP A 470 16.55 -6.67 -11.64
CA ASP A 470 15.91 -7.90 -12.11
C ASP A 470 16.92 -9.07 -12.23
N PRO A 471 18.16 -8.86 -12.73
CA PRO A 471 19.22 -9.87 -12.69
C PRO A 471 19.73 -10.17 -11.27
N ASN A 472 19.96 -9.15 -10.44
CA ASN A 472 20.42 -9.33 -9.05
C ASN A 472 19.46 -10.22 -8.25
N GLU A 473 18.17 -9.97 -8.37
CA GLU A 473 17.15 -10.73 -7.66
C GLU A 473 16.97 -12.16 -8.21
N THR A 474 17.20 -12.35 -9.52
CA THR A 474 17.24 -13.69 -10.12
C THR A 474 18.42 -14.49 -9.56
N GLU A 475 19.61 -13.88 -9.51
CA GLU A 475 20.80 -14.50 -8.92
C GLU A 475 20.60 -14.82 -7.43
N LEU A 476 20.03 -13.88 -6.66
CA LEU A 476 19.70 -14.05 -5.25
C LEU A 476 18.89 -15.33 -5.01
N HIS A 477 17.78 -15.49 -5.73
CA HIS A 477 16.84 -16.59 -5.53
C HIS A 477 17.36 -17.92 -6.08
N GLU A 478 18.11 -17.93 -7.18
CA GLU A 478 18.79 -19.15 -7.65
C GLU A 478 19.82 -19.65 -6.63
N ARG A 479 20.65 -18.75 -6.08
CA ARG A 479 21.61 -19.10 -5.03
C ARG A 479 20.92 -19.55 -3.75
N LEU A 480 19.81 -18.89 -3.39
CA LEU A 480 19.03 -19.27 -2.21
C LEU A 480 18.42 -20.66 -2.39
N ALA A 481 17.81 -20.94 -3.54
CA ALA A 481 17.26 -22.25 -3.89
C ALA A 481 18.33 -23.35 -3.82
N ALA A 482 19.51 -23.11 -4.39
CA ALA A 482 20.64 -24.03 -4.31
C ALA A 482 21.12 -24.25 -2.86
N SER A 483 21.19 -23.19 -2.04
CA SER A 483 21.58 -23.27 -0.62
C SER A 483 20.60 -24.12 0.20
N LEU A 484 19.30 -23.95 -0.05
CA LEU A 484 18.23 -24.77 0.57
C LEU A 484 18.20 -26.21 0.02
N GLY A 485 18.96 -26.48 -1.05
CA GLY A 485 19.08 -27.79 -1.68
C GLY A 485 17.84 -28.21 -2.44
N ARG A 486 17.25 -27.25 -3.18
CA ARG A 486 16.20 -27.49 -4.19
C ARG A 486 16.67 -28.54 -5.21
N SER A 487 15.75 -29.39 -5.64
CA SER A 487 16.02 -30.43 -6.63
C SER A 487 16.07 -29.88 -8.06
N ASP A 488 16.93 -30.47 -8.90
CA ASP A 488 16.97 -30.17 -10.33
C ASP A 488 15.59 -30.39 -10.98
N GLY A 489 15.16 -29.43 -11.80
CA GLY A 489 13.88 -29.50 -12.52
C GLY A 489 12.65 -29.12 -11.68
N ALA A 490 12.80 -28.72 -10.41
CA ALA A 490 11.70 -28.14 -9.64
C ALA A 490 11.53 -26.64 -9.99
N PRO A 491 10.47 -26.22 -10.71
CA PRO A 491 10.37 -24.86 -11.24
C PRO A 491 10.05 -23.83 -10.16
N LEU A 492 10.63 -22.63 -10.28
CA LEU A 492 10.31 -21.41 -9.54
C LEU A 492 9.48 -20.49 -10.43
N PHE A 493 8.18 -20.41 -10.19
CA PHE A 493 7.31 -19.52 -10.95
C PHE A 493 7.43 -18.09 -10.44
N ILE A 494 7.72 -17.18 -11.37
CA ILE A 494 8.01 -15.79 -11.05
C ILE A 494 6.79 -14.91 -11.27
N ILE A 495 6.40 -14.18 -10.23
CA ILE A 495 5.39 -13.13 -10.29
C ILE A 495 6.11 -11.78 -10.22
N SER A 496 5.93 -10.99 -11.28
CA SER A 496 6.44 -9.62 -11.38
C SER A 496 5.27 -8.62 -11.34
N GLN A 497 4.55 -8.56 -10.23
CA GLN A 497 3.25 -7.86 -10.13
C GLN A 497 3.30 -6.36 -10.50
N LYS A 498 4.47 -5.71 -10.36
CA LYS A 498 4.68 -4.32 -10.76
C LYS A 498 4.45 -4.06 -12.24
N ASN A 499 4.41 -5.10 -13.09
CA ASN A 499 4.00 -4.97 -14.49
C ASN A 499 2.59 -4.36 -14.63
N LEU A 500 1.74 -4.61 -13.64
CA LEU A 500 0.35 -4.16 -13.58
C LEU A 500 0.19 -2.95 -12.65
N THR A 501 0.75 -3.02 -11.44
CA THR A 501 0.53 -2.03 -10.38
C THR A 501 1.48 -0.83 -10.46
N GLY A 502 2.52 -0.89 -11.28
CA GLY A 502 3.70 -0.01 -11.11
C GLY A 502 4.36 -0.21 -9.74
N HIS A 503 5.25 0.71 -9.36
CA HIS A 503 6.01 0.65 -8.13
C HIS A 503 5.58 1.70 -7.10
N ALA A 504 4.78 1.29 -6.12
CA ALA A 504 4.26 2.14 -5.04
C ALA A 504 5.25 2.32 -3.88
N LYS A 505 6.55 2.42 -4.18
CA LYS A 505 7.67 2.55 -3.23
C LYS A 505 7.47 1.70 -1.96
N GLY A 506 7.27 2.32 -0.80
CA GLY A 506 7.11 1.67 0.50
C GLY A 506 5.86 0.80 0.64
N GLY A 507 4.82 1.02 -0.17
CA GLY A 507 3.62 0.18 -0.20
C GLY A 507 3.71 -1.05 -1.11
N ALA A 508 4.75 -1.16 -1.96
CA ALA A 508 4.81 -2.15 -3.01
C ALA A 508 4.77 -3.61 -2.53
N ALA A 509 5.38 -3.92 -1.39
CA ALA A 509 5.41 -5.30 -0.88
C ALA A 509 4.05 -5.77 -0.36
N VAL A 510 3.11 -4.87 -0.04
CA VAL A 510 1.76 -5.27 0.37
C VAL A 510 1.01 -5.91 -0.79
N PHE A 511 1.06 -5.30 -1.98
CA PHE A 511 0.47 -5.89 -3.18
C PHE A 511 1.05 -7.29 -3.43
N GLN A 512 2.37 -7.44 -3.28
CA GLN A 512 3.06 -8.71 -3.49
C GLN A 512 2.60 -9.78 -2.49
N MET A 513 2.47 -9.44 -1.20
CA MET A 513 2.03 -10.35 -0.15
C MET A 513 0.56 -10.74 -0.29
N LEU A 514 -0.33 -9.77 -0.53
CA LEU A 514 -1.76 -10.06 -0.72
C LEU A 514 -2.01 -10.83 -2.02
N GLY A 515 -1.29 -10.49 -3.09
CA GLY A 515 -1.26 -11.27 -4.33
C GLY A 515 -0.82 -12.71 -4.09
N LEU A 516 0.28 -12.93 -3.34
CA LEU A 516 0.74 -14.27 -3.01
C LEU A 516 -0.26 -15.05 -2.14
N CYS A 517 -0.91 -14.40 -1.16
CA CYS A 517 -2.01 -15.03 -0.41
C CYS A 517 -3.15 -15.49 -1.33
N GLN A 518 -3.54 -14.67 -2.31
CA GLN A 518 -4.57 -15.02 -3.29
C GLN A 518 -4.11 -16.14 -4.23
N VAL A 519 -2.85 -16.14 -4.66
CA VAL A 519 -2.24 -17.21 -5.48
C VAL A 519 -2.24 -18.54 -4.73
N LEU A 520 -1.85 -18.54 -3.44
CA LEU A 520 -1.86 -19.75 -2.61
C LEU A 520 -3.29 -20.27 -2.42
N ARG A 521 -4.25 -19.37 -2.14
CA ARG A 521 -5.67 -19.71 -1.96
C ARG A 521 -6.32 -20.26 -3.23
N ASP A 522 -6.06 -19.62 -4.36
CA ASP A 522 -6.76 -19.89 -5.61
C ASP A 522 -5.96 -20.83 -6.52
N GLY A 523 -4.69 -21.15 -6.23
CA GLY A 523 -3.90 -22.03 -7.08
C GLY A 523 -3.79 -21.55 -8.53
N VAL A 524 -3.78 -20.23 -8.76
CA VAL A 524 -3.56 -19.62 -10.09
C VAL A 524 -2.38 -18.68 -10.00
N ILE A 525 -1.38 -18.89 -10.85
CA ILE A 525 -0.21 -18.01 -10.93
C ILE A 525 -0.45 -16.98 -12.05
N PRO A 526 -0.44 -15.68 -11.74
CA PRO A 526 -0.66 -14.64 -12.74
C PRO A 526 0.55 -14.46 -13.67
N PRO A 527 0.34 -13.95 -14.89
CA PRO A 527 1.40 -13.69 -15.84
C PRO A 527 2.05 -12.31 -15.63
N ASN A 528 3.24 -12.17 -16.20
CA ASN A 528 3.79 -10.87 -16.55
C ASN A 528 3.35 -10.51 -17.97
N ARG A 529 2.28 -9.74 -18.12
CA ARG A 529 1.71 -9.38 -19.44
C ARG A 529 2.54 -8.37 -20.22
N SER A 530 3.51 -7.75 -19.58
CA SER A 530 4.44 -6.82 -20.22
C SER A 530 5.72 -7.50 -20.72
N LEU A 531 5.88 -8.81 -20.43
CA LEU A 531 7.01 -9.61 -20.85
C LEU A 531 6.79 -10.19 -22.26
N ASP A 532 7.56 -9.73 -23.23
CA ASP A 532 7.55 -10.29 -24.58
C ASP A 532 8.69 -11.30 -24.74
N CYS A 533 9.88 -10.92 -24.27
CA CYS A 533 11.11 -11.70 -24.36
C CYS A 533 11.94 -11.47 -23.10
N VAL A 534 12.17 -12.54 -22.34
CA VAL A 534 13.12 -12.55 -21.21
C VAL A 534 14.48 -12.09 -21.72
N ASP A 535 15.18 -11.28 -20.92
CA ASP A 535 16.52 -10.82 -21.24
C ASP A 535 17.54 -11.97 -21.23
N ASP A 536 18.47 -11.95 -22.17
CA ASP A 536 19.51 -12.95 -22.32
C ASP A 536 20.45 -12.99 -21.09
N GLU A 537 20.57 -11.89 -20.34
CA GLU A 537 21.28 -11.84 -19.06
C GLU A 537 20.71 -12.81 -18.01
N LEU A 538 19.41 -13.09 -18.08
CA LEU A 538 18.70 -13.98 -17.16
C LEU A 538 18.75 -15.45 -17.60
N SER A 539 19.33 -15.75 -18.76
CA SER A 539 19.41 -17.12 -19.33
C SER A 539 20.18 -18.13 -18.47
N THR A 540 20.91 -17.65 -17.46
CA THR A 540 21.65 -18.49 -16.51
C THR A 540 20.78 -19.09 -15.41
N SER A 541 19.54 -18.62 -15.25
CA SER A 541 18.60 -19.20 -14.29
C SER A 541 18.27 -20.65 -14.66
N GLN A 542 18.31 -21.55 -13.69
CA GLN A 542 18.06 -22.97 -13.88
C GLN A 542 16.61 -23.35 -13.57
N HIS A 543 16.00 -22.69 -12.59
CA HIS A 543 14.68 -23.06 -12.05
C HIS A 543 13.59 -22.08 -12.48
N PHE A 544 13.94 -20.88 -12.90
CA PHE A 544 12.97 -19.81 -13.12
C PHE A 544 12.04 -20.08 -14.31
N VAL A 545 10.75 -19.83 -14.09
CA VAL A 545 9.71 -19.88 -15.11
C VAL A 545 8.97 -18.54 -15.09
N TRP A 546 9.12 -17.77 -16.17
CA TRP A 546 8.38 -16.54 -16.38
C TRP A 546 7.14 -16.81 -17.22
N LEU A 547 5.98 -16.52 -16.65
CA LEU A 547 4.69 -16.73 -17.30
C LEU A 547 4.28 -15.49 -18.11
N ARG A 548 3.80 -15.71 -19.33
CA ARG A 548 3.14 -14.69 -20.17
C ARG A 548 1.62 -14.86 -20.23
N GLU A 549 1.13 -16.00 -19.77
CA GLU A 549 -0.29 -16.34 -19.63
C GLU A 549 -0.53 -16.94 -18.24
N SER A 550 -1.74 -16.75 -17.73
CA SER A 550 -2.14 -17.24 -16.41
C SER A 550 -2.06 -18.76 -16.34
N LEU A 551 -1.48 -19.28 -15.27
CA LEU A 551 -1.30 -20.72 -15.08
C LEU A 551 -2.20 -21.24 -13.94
N PRO A 552 -3.36 -21.84 -14.26
CA PRO A 552 -4.19 -22.50 -13.25
C PRO A 552 -3.59 -23.86 -12.88
N LEU A 553 -3.24 -24.02 -11.60
CA LEU A 553 -2.64 -25.23 -11.02
C LEU A 553 -3.57 -25.97 -10.06
N LYS A 554 -4.76 -25.42 -9.80
CA LYS A 554 -5.81 -25.86 -8.85
C LYS A 554 -5.97 -27.38 -8.65
N GLU A 555 -5.85 -28.15 -9.73
CA GLU A 555 -6.08 -29.61 -9.73
C GLU A 555 -4.80 -30.44 -9.94
N LYS A 556 -3.68 -29.80 -10.28
CA LYS A 556 -2.45 -30.46 -10.74
C LYS A 556 -1.30 -30.31 -9.76
N LEU A 557 -1.17 -29.14 -9.13
CA LEU A 557 -0.10 -28.82 -8.20
C LEU A 557 -0.61 -27.83 -7.15
N PRO A 558 -1.19 -28.31 -6.04
CA PRO A 558 -1.59 -27.46 -4.92
C PRO A 558 -0.37 -26.69 -4.37
N LEU A 559 -0.44 -25.37 -4.38
CA LEU A 559 0.67 -24.51 -3.97
C LEU A 559 0.77 -24.45 -2.45
N LYS A 560 1.95 -24.80 -1.91
CA LYS A 560 2.18 -24.81 -0.45
C LYS A 560 2.84 -23.55 0.09
N ALA A 561 3.79 -22.98 -0.64
CA ALA A 561 4.52 -21.81 -0.17
C ALA A 561 5.06 -20.95 -1.31
N GLY A 562 5.32 -19.69 -0.98
CA GLY A 562 6.07 -18.79 -1.84
C GLY A 562 6.88 -17.77 -1.05
N LEU A 563 7.80 -17.11 -1.74
CA LEU A 563 8.63 -16.05 -1.18
C LEU A 563 8.23 -14.70 -1.77
N VAL A 564 8.30 -13.66 -0.94
CA VAL A 564 8.24 -12.26 -1.33
C VAL A 564 9.60 -11.64 -1.05
N THR A 565 10.16 -10.96 -2.04
CA THR A 565 11.34 -10.11 -1.84
C THR A 565 11.02 -8.66 -2.14
N SER A 566 11.59 -7.76 -1.34
CA SER A 566 11.54 -6.32 -1.59
C SER A 566 12.90 -5.69 -1.34
N LEU A 567 13.40 -4.89 -2.28
CA LEU A 567 14.73 -4.29 -2.25
C LEU A 567 14.60 -2.76 -2.28
N GLY A 568 15.04 -2.11 -1.21
CA GLY A 568 14.96 -0.66 -1.02
C GLY A 568 16.31 0.03 -1.15
N PHE A 569 16.26 1.30 -1.54
CA PHE A 569 17.43 2.19 -1.50
C PHE A 569 18.03 2.22 -0.08
N GLY A 570 19.34 2.42 0.00
CA GLY A 570 20.05 2.38 1.28
C GLY A 570 20.36 0.96 1.74
N HIS A 571 20.42 0.01 0.81
CA HIS A 571 20.81 -1.37 1.06
C HIS A 571 19.89 -2.10 2.03
N VAL A 572 18.56 -1.97 1.86
CA VAL A 572 17.59 -2.67 2.70
C VAL A 572 16.87 -3.72 1.88
N SER A 573 17.11 -4.98 2.18
CA SER A 573 16.45 -6.12 1.54
C SER A 573 15.52 -6.79 2.53
N GLY A 574 14.24 -6.96 2.21
CA GLY A 574 13.28 -7.76 2.99
C GLY A 574 12.96 -9.08 2.28
N LEU A 575 12.95 -10.18 3.03
CA LEU A 575 12.50 -11.50 2.59
C LEU A 575 11.37 -12.00 3.49
N VAL A 576 10.23 -12.34 2.90
CA VAL A 576 9.07 -12.92 3.61
C VAL A 576 8.71 -14.25 2.97
N ALA A 577 8.51 -15.28 3.79
CA ALA A 577 8.02 -16.58 3.35
C ALA A 577 6.59 -16.79 3.84
N LEU A 578 5.67 -16.97 2.89
CA LEU A 578 4.25 -17.22 3.16
C LEU A 578 3.92 -18.67 2.85
N VAL A 579 3.28 -19.32 3.83
CA VAL A 579 2.85 -20.72 3.74
C VAL A 579 1.33 -20.77 3.70
N HIS A 580 0.80 -21.68 2.89
CA HIS A 580 -0.63 -21.88 2.67
C HIS A 580 -1.39 -22.04 4.00
N PRO A 581 -2.62 -21.49 4.14
CA PRO A 581 -3.39 -21.52 5.38
C PRO A 581 -3.70 -22.92 5.92
N GLN A 582 -3.66 -23.95 5.07
CA GLN A 582 -3.79 -25.34 5.49
C GLN A 582 -2.74 -25.75 6.54
N ALA A 583 -1.55 -25.15 6.56
CA ALA A 583 -0.57 -25.38 7.61
C ALA A 583 -1.10 -24.98 9.00
N PHE A 584 -1.86 -23.87 9.08
CA PHE A 584 -2.51 -23.48 10.33
C PHE A 584 -3.60 -24.48 10.73
N ILE A 585 -4.45 -24.91 9.79
CA ILE A 585 -5.48 -25.95 10.06
C ILE A 585 -4.83 -27.24 10.57
N ALA A 586 -3.72 -27.65 9.96
CA ALA A 586 -2.98 -28.84 10.32
C ALA A 586 -2.31 -28.76 11.71
N SER A 587 -2.06 -27.57 12.23
CA SER A 587 -1.57 -27.37 13.59
C SER A 587 -2.70 -27.35 14.64
N LEU A 588 -3.96 -27.27 14.21
CA LEU A 588 -5.11 -27.37 15.12
C LEU A 588 -5.36 -28.81 15.52
N ARG A 589 -5.93 -28.97 16.73
CA ARG A 589 -6.45 -30.27 17.19
C ARG A 589 -7.54 -30.75 16.21
N PRO A 590 -7.56 -32.03 15.82
CA PRO A 590 -8.53 -32.54 14.83
C PRO A 590 -9.99 -32.22 15.16
N GLU A 591 -10.35 -32.19 16.44
CA GLU A 591 -11.70 -31.86 16.91
C GLU A 591 -12.10 -30.39 16.72
N ASP A 592 -11.14 -29.46 16.63
CA ASP A 592 -11.39 -28.02 16.52
C ASP A 592 -11.53 -27.56 15.06
N ARG A 593 -11.00 -28.33 14.11
CA ARG A 593 -10.85 -27.91 12.70
C ARG A 593 -12.17 -27.54 12.04
N ALA A 594 -13.16 -28.42 12.13
CA ALA A 594 -14.44 -28.22 11.46
C ALA A 594 -15.22 -27.01 12.02
N ASP A 595 -15.15 -26.80 13.34
CA ASP A 595 -15.75 -25.62 13.98
C ASP A 595 -15.04 -24.34 13.53
N TYR A 596 -13.71 -24.32 13.59
CA TYR A 596 -12.91 -23.17 13.17
C TYR A 596 -13.18 -22.80 11.71
N GLU A 597 -13.16 -23.77 10.78
CA GLU A 597 -13.41 -23.54 9.35
C GLU A 597 -14.81 -22.98 9.11
N THR A 598 -15.80 -23.46 9.86
CA THR A 598 -17.18 -22.95 9.79
C THR A 598 -17.25 -21.50 10.22
N ARG A 599 -16.74 -21.16 11.42
CA ARG A 599 -16.73 -19.79 11.94
C ARG A 599 -15.94 -18.85 11.05
N SER A 600 -14.79 -19.29 10.56
CA SER A 600 -13.93 -18.55 9.63
C SER A 600 -14.66 -18.20 8.33
N ARG A 601 -15.33 -19.18 7.71
CA ARG A 601 -16.09 -18.96 6.49
C ARG A 601 -17.27 -18.02 6.71
N GLU A 602 -17.97 -18.14 7.83
CA GLU A 602 -19.07 -17.25 8.20
C GLU A 602 -18.59 -15.79 8.32
N ARG A 603 -17.40 -15.55 8.89
CA ARG A 603 -16.81 -14.21 8.95
C ARG A 603 -16.53 -13.61 7.59
N VAL A 604 -15.88 -14.38 6.69
CA VAL A 604 -15.58 -13.89 5.33
C VAL A 604 -16.88 -13.53 4.60
N LEU A 605 -17.91 -14.37 4.70
CA LEU A 605 -19.23 -14.09 4.11
C LEU A 605 -19.91 -12.86 4.75
N ALA A 606 -19.77 -12.68 6.07
CA ALA A 606 -20.28 -11.50 6.76
C ALA A 606 -19.60 -10.22 6.26
N GLY A 607 -18.28 -10.24 6.09
CA GLY A 607 -17.50 -9.14 5.50
C GLY A 607 -17.97 -8.77 4.09
N GLN A 608 -18.13 -9.77 3.22
CA GLN A 608 -18.63 -9.57 1.85
C GLN A 608 -20.04 -8.96 1.82
N ARG A 609 -20.96 -9.47 2.66
CA ARG A 609 -22.31 -8.91 2.80
C ARG A 609 -22.28 -7.49 3.33
N ARG A 610 -21.36 -7.19 4.26
CA ARG A 610 -21.19 -5.88 4.86
C ARG A 610 -20.71 -4.83 3.84
N LEU A 611 -19.78 -5.21 2.96
CA LEU A 611 -19.34 -4.38 1.82
C LEU A 611 -20.50 -4.11 0.87
N ALA A 612 -21.17 -5.16 0.38
CA ALA A 612 -22.30 -5.01 -0.55
C ALA A 612 -23.43 -4.16 0.04
N SER A 613 -23.72 -4.32 1.34
CA SER A 613 -24.69 -3.49 2.04
C SER A 613 -24.24 -2.03 2.13
N ALA A 614 -22.97 -1.74 2.43
CA ALA A 614 -22.47 -0.37 2.49
C ALA A 614 -22.57 0.34 1.14
N MET A 615 -22.21 -0.36 0.06
CA MET A 615 -22.32 0.11 -1.31
C MET A 615 -23.78 0.46 -1.68
N ALA A 616 -24.74 -0.32 -1.19
CA ALA A 616 -26.17 -0.15 -1.44
C ALA A 616 -26.90 0.64 -0.32
N GLY A 617 -26.26 1.71 0.19
CA GLY A 617 -26.90 2.64 1.13
C GLY A 617 -27.06 2.15 2.57
N GLY A 618 -26.42 1.05 2.94
CA GLY A 618 -26.33 0.57 4.31
C GLY A 618 -25.35 1.38 5.17
N ARG A 619 -25.04 0.86 6.37
CA ARG A 619 -24.11 1.51 7.31
C ARG A 619 -22.73 1.75 6.66
N PRO A 620 -22.06 2.90 6.86
CA PRO A 620 -20.71 3.16 6.32
C PRO A 620 -19.67 2.17 6.85
N MET A 621 -18.62 1.85 6.08
CA MET A 621 -17.61 0.86 6.50
C MET A 621 -16.65 1.39 7.56
N TYR A 622 -16.34 2.68 7.49
CA TYR A 622 -15.63 3.45 8.49
C TYR A 622 -16.62 4.27 9.30
N GLU A 623 -16.52 4.15 10.61
CA GLU A 623 -17.12 5.06 11.58
C GLU A 623 -16.08 5.37 12.64
N ARG A 624 -15.94 6.65 12.95
CA ARG A 624 -15.03 7.08 14.00
C ARG A 624 -15.60 6.64 15.35
N PRO A 625 -14.81 5.96 16.22
CA PRO A 625 -15.24 5.64 17.57
C PRO A 625 -15.64 6.89 18.36
N ASP A 626 -16.69 6.78 19.18
CA ASP A 626 -17.08 7.83 20.12
C ASP A 626 -16.10 7.86 21.31
N GLY A 627 -15.38 8.98 21.42
CA GLY A 627 -14.46 9.23 22.54
C GLY A 627 -13.40 8.12 22.72
N ARG A 628 -13.02 7.89 23.98
CA ARG A 628 -12.05 6.84 24.38
C ARG A 628 -12.69 5.58 24.95
N ARG A 629 -14.03 5.44 24.84
CA ARG A 629 -14.79 4.27 25.32
C ARG A 629 -14.69 4.03 26.82
N PHE A 630 -14.75 5.12 27.59
CA PHE A 630 -14.84 5.12 29.04
C PHE A 630 -16.22 5.58 29.48
N ASP A 631 -16.63 5.20 30.69
CA ASP A 631 -17.93 5.58 31.22
C ASP A 631 -17.93 7.07 31.56
N HIS A 632 -18.72 7.85 30.81
CA HIS A 632 -18.86 9.29 31.01
C HIS A 632 -19.86 9.65 32.12
N ASP A 633 -20.69 8.70 32.57
CA ASP A 633 -21.66 8.88 33.65
C ASP A 633 -21.07 8.54 35.03
N HIS A 634 -19.83 8.07 35.06
CA HIS A 634 -19.09 7.80 36.29
C HIS A 634 -18.39 9.06 36.82
N ASP A 635 -18.43 9.29 38.15
CA ASP A 635 -17.76 10.42 38.84
C ASP A 635 -16.21 10.43 38.69
N GLU A 636 -15.63 9.43 38.02
CA GLU A 636 -14.20 9.26 37.85
C GLU A 636 -13.73 9.80 36.49
N SER A 637 -12.72 10.68 36.51
CA SER A 637 -12.13 11.25 35.29
C SER A 637 -11.63 10.15 34.34
N GLU A 638 -11.84 10.30 33.02
CA GLU A 638 -11.34 9.38 31.99
C GLU A 638 -9.87 8.97 32.18
N LYS A 639 -9.00 9.92 32.55
CA LYS A 639 -7.57 9.64 32.81
C LYS A 639 -7.34 8.56 33.87
N ARG A 640 -8.20 8.49 34.89
CA ARG A 640 -8.13 7.47 35.95
C ARG A 640 -8.71 6.13 35.51
N GLN A 641 -9.77 6.15 34.72
CA GLN A 641 -10.32 4.94 34.09
C GLN A 641 -9.29 4.33 33.11
N GLU A 642 -8.67 5.17 32.27
CA GLU A 642 -7.58 4.79 31.36
C GLU A 642 -6.40 4.18 32.10
N ALA A 643 -5.91 4.83 33.16
CA ALA A 643 -4.83 4.29 33.96
C ALA A 643 -5.18 2.95 34.62
N SER A 644 -6.44 2.77 35.05
CA SER A 644 -6.92 1.52 35.65
C SER A 644 -6.99 0.41 34.61
N MET A 645 -7.58 0.68 33.44
CA MET A 645 -7.63 -0.24 32.30
C MET A 645 -6.22 -0.69 31.91
N LEU A 646 -5.28 0.24 31.75
CA LEU A 646 -3.92 -0.08 31.31
C LEU A 646 -3.11 -0.93 32.30
N LEU A 647 -3.45 -0.88 33.58
CA LEU A 647 -2.77 -1.64 34.64
C LEU A 647 -3.45 -2.99 34.91
N ASP A 648 -4.67 -3.20 34.43
CA ASP A 648 -5.38 -4.47 34.58
C ASP A 648 -5.11 -5.41 33.38
N PRO A 649 -4.38 -6.53 33.56
CA PRO A 649 -4.16 -7.49 32.47
C PRO A 649 -5.46 -8.13 31.94
N GLY A 650 -6.51 -8.13 32.76
CA GLY A 650 -7.84 -8.64 32.42
C GLY A 650 -8.69 -7.68 31.60
N ALA A 651 -8.32 -6.40 31.49
CA ALA A 651 -9.18 -5.40 30.89
C ALA A 651 -9.49 -5.71 29.42
N ARG A 652 -10.78 -5.77 29.10
CA ARG A 652 -11.32 -5.97 27.76
C ARG A 652 -12.49 -5.01 27.56
N LEU A 653 -12.75 -4.66 26.31
CA LEU A 653 -13.96 -3.93 25.97
C LEU A 653 -15.17 -4.83 26.20
N SER A 654 -16.21 -4.31 26.82
CA SER A 654 -17.47 -5.04 27.05
C SER A 654 -18.41 -4.96 25.84
N GLU A 655 -19.57 -5.62 25.96
CA GLU A 655 -20.61 -5.64 24.92
C GLU A 655 -21.24 -4.26 24.67
N ASP A 656 -21.34 -3.42 25.70
CA ASP A 656 -21.78 -2.01 25.63
C ASP A 656 -20.68 -1.06 25.12
N GLU A 657 -19.55 -1.60 24.64
CA GLU A 657 -18.43 -0.84 24.07
C GLU A 657 -17.74 0.12 25.04
N VAL A 658 -17.68 -0.25 26.33
CA VAL A 658 -17.02 0.52 27.39
C VAL A 658 -15.92 -0.32 28.06
N TYR A 659 -14.85 0.32 28.53
CA TYR A 659 -13.90 -0.34 29.44
C TYR A 659 -14.37 -0.18 30.88
N HIS A 660 -14.95 -1.27 31.43
CA HIS A 660 -15.30 -1.36 32.84
C HIS A 660 -14.08 -1.73 33.69
N ARG A 661 -14.16 -1.40 34.98
CA ARG A 661 -13.11 -1.70 35.96
C ARG A 661 -13.20 -3.12 36.52
#